data_AF-A0A2E3MT00-F1
#
_entry.id   AF-A0A2E3MT00-F1
#
_cell.length_a   1.000
_cell.length_b   1.000
_cell.length_c   1.000
_cell.angle_alpha   90.00
_cell.angle_beta   90.00
_cell.angle_gamma   90.00
#
_symmetry.space_group_name_H-M   'P 1'
#
loop_
_entity.id
_entity.type
_entity.pdbx_description
1 polymer ?
#
loop_
_entity_poly.entity_id
_entity_poly.type
_entity_poly.pdbx_seq_one_letter_code
_entity_poly.pdbx_strand_id
1 'polypeptide(L)'
;MSDYHLGINMGHDRSAAVVRDGELVVAIEQERLDRKKHSIGFLYQTSGDPEFIQVPGECLKYCMDSLDLPLLAMTTITANMPGEDFAPGILRNKFSAEIAHAIREIPSHHLAHAYSAYWPSGFSEALVLVVDATGTTKRTPGLGHQTESYSLYRASGCQLEPLHSEQIAAHLASLSTLGFVYEYVSRKAGFVTNVGTIQYPESGKLMGLAAYGAEQPNWRQWFRKNPGSYSLEIAAYDIFLEIAALEKRHGQEGDVPYLRPWLVDLAYKVQKELEEALEHVVELALRQTGLRKLCMAGGVALNSVANYRLLRNLGLDDIFVFPAAGDSGIAAGCAFWAYHQSGGALRPPLQVATLGHAHADSRIAEALDAFSDLVHFEKMTREEILRQTATSLAAGSIVARFEQGAEFGPRALGHRSILADPTFNEMKAVINARVKFREAFRPFAPVIPLDRVNEVFVLEHASPFMLLVSEIRPEMRDQIPAVAHADGTGRVQTVEKETNPFFYQLCNAMVEQRGGPPVILNTSFNVAGQPIVETPREALQTLLRCDLDYLALGDYWVSKKSVPVRDYQEHLSTVPATVLPHGLGRPDAAVTDLMEQLDRALFFQEGDQSPWTTAELRRLSTEGGRFRETSRLFPNTPFHGGLRTQLSDDVVLVLDPLGQSSLVDLAGRVKLREYDLPQVRMLLAAFNGPQDSVEEFRLSAALTHLELRREIDWARAELGVFGLAAHAEWSPVRTPDAPLGNDPDDALCAAFEDASFSQRCILEEFNKALQSQGYREDAICALLDCDSLQTIEPTHLRYYDRNRLPDTGLADLVRLFLLRAALSTERIEELLGNRVVNALCGLGVLVRRDDRWASRVDLFCSDGLFFATDHRYMFLAEDQLTEQPVMYIGMDSHGLVQAAPRWRSMATLDLCCGSGIQGIVASRYSRRVVSVDVNPRAVRVARFNAQLNGVENLEIRRGDLFEPVRGDRFDAVLANPPFVPSPNAEYRFRDGGANGEQVLRRIIQEAAEHLTPTGRIAVVTDLVNVDRYGTKLDSWWSGDAMDQLVLKTADRDALLFCVPHSHAPFGQTFSEYNQALDQWVENFEREGLESVNFGYLLMRRAESGKSSYFCRTVNNPATPIHSLVEDYFGLVQRLAREDCGELQLRVHPALRVRSEVDLDGIEGRVELCVPDNPYFTTYPCTPAIVRLLQDIHEKSPRLREVITESNGETLRDLMRKGILELSVQTSAVVPTVQEEASQEMLVREDETKTTPTCLSSYLA
;
A
#
# COMPACT_ATOMS: atom_id res chain seq x y z
N MET A 1 -36.93 2.08 -26.95
CA MET A 1 -35.54 2.55 -27.10
C MET A 1 -34.68 1.31 -26.99
N SER A 2 -33.61 1.17 -27.77
CA SER A 2 -32.71 0.03 -27.56
C SER A 2 -32.03 0.19 -26.21
N ASP A 3 -32.00 -0.89 -25.43
CA ASP A 3 -31.40 -0.89 -24.09
C ASP A 3 -29.89 -1.18 -24.20
N TYR A 4 -29.08 -0.35 -23.54
CA TYR A 4 -27.62 -0.46 -23.52
C TYR A 4 -27.16 -0.89 -22.12
N HIS A 5 -26.40 -1.97 -22.05
CA HIS A 5 -25.90 -2.54 -20.80
C HIS A 5 -24.38 -2.46 -20.77
N LEU A 6 -23.84 -1.65 -19.86
CA LEU A 6 -22.41 -1.48 -19.67
C LEU A 6 -21.90 -2.47 -18.63
N GLY A 7 -20.83 -3.18 -18.97
CA GLY A 7 -20.09 -4.04 -18.06
C GLY A 7 -18.64 -3.56 -17.91
N ILE A 8 -18.09 -3.71 -16.70
CA ILE A 8 -16.78 -3.18 -16.32
C ILE A 8 -16.01 -4.25 -15.54
N ASN A 9 -14.74 -4.47 -15.89
CA ASN A 9 -13.80 -5.20 -15.04
C ASN A 9 -12.93 -4.21 -14.27
N MET A 10 -12.94 -4.31 -12.94
CA MET A 10 -12.15 -3.44 -12.04
C MET A 10 -10.91 -4.11 -11.43
N GLY A 11 -10.67 -5.40 -11.72
CA GLY A 11 -9.51 -6.15 -11.26
C GLY A 11 -8.21 -5.85 -12.03
N HIS A 12 -7.44 -6.90 -12.31
CA HIS A 12 -6.40 -6.85 -13.35
C HIS A 12 -7.04 -7.06 -14.74
N ASP A 13 -6.30 -6.74 -15.81
CA ASP A 13 -6.80 -6.76 -17.18
C ASP A 13 -8.09 -5.92 -17.33
N ARG A 14 -8.08 -4.72 -16.73
CA ARG A 14 -9.21 -3.79 -16.72
C ARG A 14 -9.80 -3.61 -18.12
N SER A 15 -11.12 -3.59 -18.21
CA SER A 15 -11.82 -3.53 -19.49
C SER A 15 -13.23 -2.95 -19.33
N ALA A 16 -13.82 -2.52 -20.44
CA ALA A 16 -15.23 -2.17 -20.53
C ALA A 16 -15.86 -2.79 -21.77
N ALA A 17 -17.15 -3.10 -21.69
CA ALA A 17 -17.93 -3.72 -22.76
C ALA A 17 -19.38 -3.21 -22.72
N VAL A 18 -19.98 -2.99 -23.89
CA VAL A 18 -21.40 -2.62 -23.99
C VAL A 18 -22.16 -3.65 -24.81
N VAL A 19 -23.28 -4.10 -24.25
CA VAL A 19 -24.23 -4.99 -24.90
C VAL A 19 -25.49 -4.21 -25.27
N ARG A 20 -25.97 -4.38 -26.50
CA ARG A 20 -27.22 -3.81 -27.00
C ARG A 20 -28.06 -4.92 -27.60
N ASP A 21 -29.30 -5.08 -27.12
CA ASP A 21 -30.24 -6.07 -27.65
C ASP A 21 -29.66 -7.51 -27.72
N GLY A 22 -28.77 -7.85 -26.77
CA GLY A 22 -28.08 -9.14 -26.68
C GLY A 22 -26.79 -9.25 -27.51
N GLU A 23 -26.44 -8.24 -28.32
CA GLU A 23 -25.21 -8.19 -29.11
C GLU A 23 -24.12 -7.39 -28.40
N LEU A 24 -22.88 -7.90 -28.41
CA LEU A 24 -21.71 -7.18 -27.90
C LEU A 24 -21.23 -6.18 -28.96
N VAL A 25 -21.52 -4.89 -28.76
CA VAL A 25 -21.33 -3.85 -29.80
C VAL A 25 -20.01 -3.10 -29.69
N VAL A 26 -19.44 -3.01 -28.49
CA VAL A 26 -18.11 -2.43 -28.27
C VAL A 26 -17.46 -3.04 -27.04
N ALA A 27 -16.17 -3.33 -27.11
CA ALA A 27 -15.38 -3.80 -25.98
C ALA A 27 -13.92 -3.43 -26.16
N ILE A 28 -13.25 -2.99 -25.09
CA ILE A 28 -11.85 -2.59 -25.12
C ILE A 28 -11.16 -2.91 -23.79
N GLU A 29 -9.89 -3.30 -23.87
CA GLU A 29 -9.00 -3.50 -22.72
C GLU A 29 -8.22 -2.21 -22.44
N GLN A 30 -8.12 -1.83 -21.17
CA GLN A 30 -7.44 -0.61 -20.74
C GLN A 30 -5.95 -0.61 -21.12
N GLU A 31 -5.32 -1.79 -21.17
CA GLU A 31 -3.91 -1.91 -21.58
C GLU A 31 -3.66 -1.42 -23.02
N ARG A 32 -4.69 -1.44 -23.88
CA ARG A 32 -4.60 -0.94 -25.26
C ARG A 32 -4.50 0.59 -25.29
N LEU A 33 -5.11 1.25 -24.30
CA LEU A 33 -5.25 2.70 -24.20
C LEU A 33 -4.10 3.33 -23.39
N ASP A 34 -3.83 2.81 -22.20
CA ASP A 34 -2.78 3.33 -21.31
C ASP A 34 -1.37 2.82 -21.67
N ARG A 35 -1.29 1.87 -22.61
CA ARG A 35 -0.07 1.20 -23.08
C ARG A 35 0.68 0.42 -21.98
N LYS A 36 0.02 0.10 -20.86
CA LYS A 36 0.55 -0.68 -19.73
C LYS A 36 -0.06 -2.08 -19.74
N LYS A 37 0.78 -3.10 -20.01
CA LYS A 37 0.37 -4.51 -20.01
C LYS A 37 -0.37 -4.88 -18.72
N HIS A 38 -1.44 -5.66 -18.86
CA HIS A 38 -2.35 -6.11 -17.82
C HIS A 38 -3.14 -5.01 -17.11
N SER A 39 -2.85 -3.73 -17.36
CA SER A 39 -3.48 -2.53 -16.77
C SER A 39 -4.09 -2.79 -15.39
N ILE A 40 -3.23 -3.04 -14.40
CA ILE A 40 -3.64 -3.58 -13.11
C ILE A 40 -4.29 -2.46 -12.29
N GLY A 41 -5.63 -2.41 -12.26
CA GLY A 41 -6.37 -1.32 -11.60
C GLY A 41 -6.33 -1.34 -10.09
N PHE A 42 -6.44 -2.55 -9.53
CA PHE A 42 -6.62 -2.80 -8.10
C PHE A 42 -5.30 -2.94 -7.32
N LEU A 43 -4.25 -3.34 -8.01
CA LEU A 43 -3.08 -3.97 -7.39
C LEU A 43 -1.94 -2.96 -7.15
N TYR A 44 -2.09 -1.72 -7.64
CA TYR A 44 -1.22 -0.58 -7.31
C TYR A 44 -1.71 0.25 -6.11
N GLN A 45 -2.87 -0.09 -5.54
CA GLN A 45 -3.54 0.71 -4.54
C GLN A 45 -3.67 -0.11 -3.27
N THR A 46 -3.16 0.44 -2.18
CA THR A 46 -3.06 -0.10 -0.82
C THR A 46 -4.00 -1.29 -0.55
N SER A 47 -3.39 -2.45 -0.29
CA SER A 47 -4.06 -3.62 0.27
C SER A 47 -4.79 -3.21 1.56
N GLY A 48 -6.09 -2.92 1.46
CA GLY A 48 -6.93 -2.62 2.63
C GLY A 48 -8.02 -1.58 2.42
N ASP A 49 -7.97 -0.72 1.40
CA ASP A 49 -9.01 0.30 1.20
C ASP A 49 -9.56 0.33 -0.24
N PRO A 50 -10.76 -0.27 -0.45
CA PRO A 50 -11.43 -0.29 -1.74
C PRO A 50 -11.77 1.08 -2.32
N GLU A 51 -11.85 2.16 -1.52
CA GLU A 51 -12.27 3.49 -1.98
C GLU A 51 -11.29 4.11 -2.99
N PHE A 52 -10.04 3.66 -2.99
CA PHE A 52 -9.00 4.15 -3.89
C PHE A 52 -8.98 3.46 -5.26
N ILE A 53 -9.72 2.36 -5.47
CA ILE A 53 -9.74 1.62 -6.73
C ILE A 53 -10.22 2.52 -7.88
N GLN A 54 -9.35 2.69 -8.89
CA GLN A 54 -9.68 3.49 -10.07
C GLN A 54 -10.60 2.76 -11.05
N VAL A 55 -11.66 3.44 -11.45
CA VAL A 55 -12.52 3.04 -12.56
C VAL A 55 -11.74 3.19 -13.88
N PRO A 56 -11.84 2.26 -14.85
CA PRO A 56 -11.17 2.37 -16.15
C PRO A 56 -11.80 3.45 -17.03
N GLY A 57 -11.59 4.72 -16.66
CA GLY A 57 -12.25 5.87 -17.28
C GLY A 57 -11.99 6.01 -18.77
N GLU A 58 -10.79 5.66 -19.25
CA GLU A 58 -10.48 5.67 -20.68
C GLU A 58 -11.28 4.61 -21.44
N CYS A 59 -11.44 3.39 -20.90
CA CYS A 59 -12.33 2.39 -21.50
C CYS A 59 -13.78 2.85 -21.53
N LEU A 60 -14.26 3.46 -20.46
CA LEU A 60 -15.63 3.99 -20.41
C LEU A 60 -15.83 5.06 -21.48
N LYS A 61 -14.92 6.03 -21.54
CA LYS A 61 -14.93 7.08 -22.55
C LYS A 61 -14.87 6.50 -23.95
N TYR A 62 -13.96 5.56 -24.20
CA TYR A 62 -13.82 4.87 -25.48
C TYR A 62 -15.14 4.22 -25.91
N CYS A 63 -15.79 3.45 -25.02
CA CYS A 63 -17.07 2.82 -25.33
C CYS A 63 -18.19 3.84 -25.61
N MET A 64 -18.25 4.93 -24.85
CA MET A 64 -19.25 5.98 -25.02
C MET A 64 -19.05 6.76 -26.33
N ASP A 65 -17.81 7.19 -26.61
CA ASP A 65 -17.43 7.89 -27.84
C ASP A 65 -17.69 7.00 -29.08
N SER A 66 -17.43 5.69 -28.97
CA SER A 66 -17.67 4.73 -30.06
C SER A 66 -19.16 4.58 -30.41
N LEU A 67 -20.05 4.80 -29.43
CA LEU A 67 -21.49 4.70 -29.60
C LEU A 67 -22.17 6.06 -29.84
N ASP A 68 -21.44 7.16 -29.70
CA ASP A 68 -21.99 8.53 -29.69
C ASP A 68 -23.12 8.68 -28.64
N LEU A 69 -22.88 8.16 -27.42
CA LEU A 69 -23.85 8.17 -26.32
C LEU A 69 -23.22 8.67 -25.01
N PRO A 70 -23.94 9.45 -24.18
CA PRO A 70 -23.49 9.76 -22.83
C PRO A 70 -23.64 8.54 -21.91
N LEU A 71 -22.84 8.49 -20.84
CA LEU A 71 -22.91 7.41 -19.84
C LEU A 71 -24.30 7.27 -19.19
N LEU A 72 -25.05 8.38 -19.06
CA LEU A 72 -26.42 8.39 -18.53
C LEU A 72 -27.43 7.63 -19.43
N ALA A 73 -27.08 7.37 -20.70
CA ALA A 73 -27.93 6.59 -21.60
C ALA A 73 -27.86 5.07 -21.34
N MET A 74 -26.97 4.61 -20.44
CA MET A 74 -26.87 3.20 -20.10
C MET A 74 -28.06 2.76 -19.22
N THR A 75 -28.78 1.72 -19.68
CA THR A 75 -29.89 1.09 -18.95
C THR A 75 -29.40 0.44 -17.66
N THR A 76 -28.24 -0.22 -17.71
CA THR A 76 -27.57 -0.78 -16.53
C THR A 76 -26.06 -0.62 -16.61
N ILE A 77 -25.42 -0.52 -15.44
CA ILE A 77 -23.96 -0.55 -15.28
C ILE A 77 -23.63 -1.67 -14.30
N THR A 78 -22.80 -2.64 -14.68
CA THR A 78 -22.41 -3.74 -13.80
C THR A 78 -20.89 -3.84 -13.78
N ALA A 79 -20.31 -3.94 -12.58
CA ALA A 79 -18.88 -4.12 -12.41
C ALA A 79 -18.60 -5.26 -11.46
N ASN A 80 -17.43 -5.87 -11.64
CA ASN A 80 -16.95 -6.93 -10.77
C ASN A 80 -15.42 -6.93 -10.71
N MET A 81 -14.89 -7.47 -9.62
CA MET A 81 -13.47 -7.77 -9.41
C MET A 81 -13.32 -9.12 -8.68
N PRO A 82 -12.21 -9.85 -8.88
CA PRO A 82 -11.94 -11.09 -8.15
C PRO A 82 -11.67 -10.82 -6.66
N GLY A 83 -11.81 -11.83 -5.82
CA GLY A 83 -11.71 -11.68 -4.36
C GLY A 83 -13.02 -11.17 -3.76
N GLU A 84 -12.93 -10.35 -2.71
CA GLU A 84 -14.10 -9.64 -2.19
C GLU A 84 -14.47 -8.50 -3.15
N ASP A 85 -15.70 -8.53 -3.67
CA ASP A 85 -16.13 -7.61 -4.73
C ASP A 85 -16.62 -6.28 -4.17
N PHE A 86 -15.78 -5.26 -4.29
CA PHE A 86 -16.12 -3.89 -3.89
C PHE A 86 -16.58 -3.01 -5.05
N ALA A 87 -16.54 -3.52 -6.29
CA ALA A 87 -16.75 -2.72 -7.50
C ALA A 87 -18.08 -1.95 -7.51
N PRO A 88 -19.24 -2.53 -7.13
CA PRO A 88 -20.50 -1.79 -7.09
C PRO A 88 -20.50 -0.61 -6.11
N GLY A 89 -19.84 -0.76 -4.95
CA GLY A 89 -19.71 0.31 -3.95
C GLY A 89 -18.88 1.48 -4.49
N ILE A 90 -17.75 1.16 -5.13
CA ILE A 90 -16.86 2.16 -5.71
C ILE A 90 -17.55 2.95 -6.82
N LEU A 91 -18.30 2.28 -7.70
CA LEU A 91 -19.05 2.96 -8.74
C LEU A 91 -20.13 3.89 -8.17
N ARG A 92 -20.83 3.48 -7.11
CA ARG A 92 -21.85 4.31 -6.45
C ARG A 92 -21.25 5.55 -5.81
N ASN A 93 -20.03 5.45 -5.28
CA ASN A 93 -19.32 6.57 -4.68
C ASN A 93 -18.75 7.55 -5.72
N LYS A 94 -18.32 7.06 -6.89
CA LYS A 94 -17.67 7.87 -7.93
C LYS A 94 -18.62 8.50 -8.94
N PHE A 95 -19.79 7.92 -9.17
CA PHE A 95 -20.76 8.45 -10.14
C PHE A 95 -21.85 9.30 -9.48
N SER A 96 -22.47 10.18 -10.27
CA SER A 96 -23.58 11.00 -9.81
C SER A 96 -24.76 10.14 -9.35
N ALA A 97 -25.62 10.71 -8.50
CA ALA A 97 -26.82 10.03 -8.04
C ALA A 97 -27.67 9.49 -9.20
N GLU A 98 -27.79 10.20 -10.34
CA GLU A 98 -28.57 9.70 -11.48
C GLU A 98 -27.98 8.42 -12.09
N ILE A 99 -26.66 8.35 -12.24
CA ILE A 99 -25.97 7.18 -12.80
C ILE A 99 -25.97 6.01 -11.80
N ALA A 100 -25.86 6.31 -10.50
CA ALA A 100 -25.82 5.29 -9.45
C ALA A 100 -27.05 4.36 -9.44
N HIS A 101 -28.22 4.84 -9.91
CA HIS A 101 -29.45 4.05 -10.02
C HIS A 101 -29.38 2.95 -11.09
N ALA A 102 -28.50 3.09 -12.08
CA ALA A 102 -28.27 2.08 -13.12
C ALA A 102 -27.34 0.95 -12.65
N ILE A 103 -26.65 1.12 -11.51
CA ILE A 103 -25.67 0.13 -11.03
C ILE A 103 -26.37 -1.15 -10.58
N ARG A 104 -25.86 -2.30 -11.04
CA ARG A 104 -26.28 -3.65 -10.66
C ARG A 104 -25.10 -4.44 -10.12
N GLU A 105 -25.40 -5.41 -9.27
CA GLU A 105 -24.40 -6.24 -8.59
C GLU A 105 -24.57 -7.69 -9.02
N ILE A 106 -23.50 -8.28 -9.54
CA ILE A 106 -23.47 -9.68 -9.95
C ILE A 106 -22.96 -10.55 -8.78
N PRO A 107 -23.58 -11.71 -8.49
CA PRO A 107 -23.29 -12.45 -7.25
C PRO A 107 -21.98 -13.23 -7.23
N SER A 108 -21.31 -13.41 -8.38
CA SER A 108 -20.11 -14.24 -8.53
C SER A 108 -19.27 -13.79 -9.74
N HIS A 109 -17.96 -13.79 -9.55
CA HIS A 109 -16.95 -13.55 -10.57
C HIS A 109 -16.97 -14.68 -11.63
N HIS A 110 -17.05 -15.94 -11.19
CA HIS A 110 -17.19 -17.07 -12.11
C HIS A 110 -18.50 -17.03 -12.89
N LEU A 111 -19.57 -16.45 -12.33
CA LEU A 111 -20.81 -16.26 -13.09
C LEU A 111 -20.63 -15.23 -14.22
N ALA A 112 -19.91 -14.13 -14.00
CA ALA A 112 -19.57 -13.19 -15.09
C ALA A 112 -18.81 -13.92 -16.21
N HIS A 113 -17.77 -14.69 -15.86
CA HIS A 113 -17.05 -15.53 -16.81
C HIS A 113 -17.98 -16.48 -17.59
N ALA A 114 -18.89 -17.18 -16.90
CA ALA A 114 -19.83 -18.10 -17.54
C ALA A 114 -20.73 -17.39 -18.55
N TYR A 115 -21.21 -16.18 -18.24
CA TYR A 115 -21.97 -15.35 -19.17
C TYR A 115 -21.13 -14.91 -20.37
N SER A 116 -19.87 -14.52 -20.16
CA SER A 116 -18.98 -14.10 -21.26
C SER A 116 -18.77 -15.20 -22.31
N ALA A 117 -18.79 -16.48 -21.90
CA ALA A 117 -18.66 -17.60 -22.83
C ALA A 117 -20.00 -18.10 -23.36
N TYR A 118 -21.01 -18.33 -22.52
CA TYR A 118 -22.25 -18.96 -22.99
C TYR A 118 -23.11 -18.03 -23.83
N TRP A 119 -23.28 -16.76 -23.43
CA TRP A 119 -24.18 -15.84 -24.14
C TRP A 119 -23.84 -15.67 -25.63
N PRO A 120 -22.58 -15.41 -25.99
CA PRO A 120 -22.17 -15.24 -27.39
C PRO A 120 -21.82 -16.55 -28.13
N SER A 121 -21.98 -17.73 -27.51
CA SER A 121 -21.55 -19.00 -28.13
C SER A 121 -22.38 -19.45 -29.34
N GLY A 122 -23.63 -18.98 -29.45
CA GLY A 122 -24.61 -19.53 -30.40
C GLY A 122 -25.18 -20.90 -30.02
N PHE A 123 -24.80 -21.47 -28.87
CA PHE A 123 -25.30 -22.78 -28.44
C PHE A 123 -26.63 -22.67 -27.67
N SER A 124 -27.62 -23.48 -28.05
CA SER A 124 -28.89 -23.60 -27.32
C SER A 124 -28.74 -24.33 -25.99
N GLU A 125 -27.81 -25.28 -25.90
CA GLU A 125 -27.46 -26.03 -24.70
C GLU A 125 -25.96 -26.35 -24.70
N ALA A 126 -25.32 -26.28 -23.52
CA ALA A 126 -23.90 -26.54 -23.36
C ALA A 126 -23.55 -26.80 -21.89
N LEU A 127 -22.41 -27.45 -21.66
CA LEU A 127 -21.67 -27.34 -20.41
C LEU A 127 -20.89 -26.03 -20.42
N VAL A 128 -20.77 -25.35 -19.28
CA VAL A 128 -19.92 -24.15 -19.14
C VAL A 128 -18.93 -24.40 -18.02
N LEU A 129 -17.65 -24.46 -18.37
CA LEU A 129 -16.57 -24.64 -17.41
C LEU A 129 -15.80 -23.32 -17.26
N VAL A 130 -15.78 -22.79 -16.05
CA VAL A 130 -14.99 -21.62 -15.66
C VAL A 130 -13.86 -22.08 -14.79
N VAL A 131 -12.61 -21.83 -15.21
CA VAL A 131 -11.41 -22.22 -14.45
C VAL A 131 -10.47 -21.04 -14.39
N ASP A 132 -10.15 -20.60 -13.17
CA ASP A 132 -9.34 -19.41 -12.95
C ASP A 132 -8.28 -19.60 -11.85
N ALA A 133 -7.49 -18.57 -11.59
CA ALA A 133 -6.61 -18.52 -10.44
C ALA A 133 -7.42 -18.35 -9.13
N THR A 134 -8.39 -17.43 -9.13
CA THR A 134 -9.31 -17.20 -8.01
C THR A 134 -10.56 -16.45 -8.51
N GLY A 135 -11.73 -16.78 -7.99
CA GLY A 135 -12.96 -16.02 -8.23
C GLY A 135 -13.40 -15.22 -7.00
N THR A 136 -14.70 -15.23 -6.71
CA THR A 136 -15.26 -14.47 -5.59
C THR A 136 -14.87 -15.08 -4.24
N THR A 137 -14.37 -14.24 -3.33
CA THR A 137 -14.09 -14.59 -1.93
C THR A 137 -15.25 -14.17 -1.03
N LYS A 138 -15.74 -15.09 -0.21
CA LYS A 138 -16.78 -14.83 0.81
C LYS A 138 -16.40 -15.46 2.14
N ARG A 139 -16.87 -14.85 3.24
CA ARG A 139 -16.75 -15.45 4.57
C ARG A 139 -17.81 -16.51 4.76
N THR A 140 -17.38 -17.75 4.94
CA THR A 140 -18.24 -18.92 5.18
C THR A 140 -18.22 -19.27 6.68
N PRO A 141 -19.39 -19.32 7.36
CA PRO A 141 -19.46 -19.71 8.77
C PRO A 141 -18.80 -21.06 9.01
N GLY A 142 -17.87 -21.11 9.97
CA GLY A 142 -17.12 -22.33 10.34
C GLY A 142 -15.94 -22.69 9.44
N LEU A 143 -15.79 -22.06 8.27
CA LEU A 143 -14.71 -22.33 7.30
C LEU A 143 -13.84 -21.10 6.97
N GLY A 144 -14.15 -19.93 7.53
CA GLY A 144 -13.38 -18.70 7.26
C GLY A 144 -13.61 -18.15 5.85
N HIS A 145 -12.64 -17.44 5.29
CA HIS A 145 -12.73 -16.91 3.92
C HIS A 145 -12.47 -18.01 2.89
N GLN A 146 -13.42 -18.19 1.98
CA GLN A 146 -13.38 -19.19 0.91
C GLN A 146 -13.42 -18.49 -0.43
N THR A 147 -12.63 -18.96 -1.41
CA THR A 147 -12.58 -18.41 -2.77
C THR A 147 -12.84 -19.48 -3.82
N GLU A 148 -13.46 -19.09 -4.94
CA GLU A 148 -13.74 -19.97 -6.07
C GLU A 148 -12.44 -20.36 -6.80
N SER A 149 -12.30 -21.63 -7.18
CA SER A 149 -11.17 -22.18 -7.97
C SER A 149 -11.62 -22.52 -9.40
N TYR A 150 -12.71 -23.28 -9.52
CA TYR A 150 -13.41 -23.51 -10.79
C TYR A 150 -14.91 -23.74 -10.54
N SER A 151 -15.73 -23.42 -11.54
CA SER A 151 -17.18 -23.62 -11.49
C SER A 151 -17.66 -24.28 -12.77
N LEU A 152 -18.65 -25.16 -12.63
CA LEU A 152 -19.28 -25.88 -13.74
C LEU A 152 -20.78 -25.58 -13.75
N TYR A 153 -21.30 -25.26 -14.93
CA TYR A 153 -22.72 -24.98 -15.14
C TYR A 153 -23.30 -25.84 -16.25
N ARG A 154 -24.58 -26.15 -16.12
CA ARG A 154 -25.44 -26.62 -17.19
C ARG A 154 -26.17 -25.42 -17.78
N ALA A 155 -26.05 -25.23 -19.09
CA ALA A 155 -26.69 -24.14 -19.79
C ALA A 155 -27.78 -24.65 -20.73
N SER A 156 -28.97 -24.03 -20.69
CA SER A 156 -30.09 -24.34 -21.58
C SER A 156 -30.96 -23.11 -21.83
N GLY A 157 -31.10 -22.70 -23.08
CA GLY A 157 -31.83 -21.47 -23.43
C GLY A 157 -31.17 -20.25 -22.78
N CYS A 158 -31.89 -19.52 -21.92
CA CYS A 158 -31.32 -18.39 -21.16
C CYS A 158 -30.93 -18.77 -19.72
N GLN A 159 -30.96 -20.05 -19.37
CA GLN A 159 -30.69 -20.52 -18.00
C GLN A 159 -29.26 -21.05 -17.86
N LEU A 160 -28.61 -20.67 -16.76
CA LEU A 160 -27.32 -21.20 -16.31
C LEU A 160 -27.51 -21.78 -14.91
N GLU A 161 -27.50 -23.11 -14.80
CA GLU A 161 -27.67 -23.85 -13.55
C GLU A 161 -26.30 -24.33 -13.04
N PRO A 162 -25.86 -23.95 -11.83
CA PRO A 162 -24.60 -24.43 -11.28
C PRO A 162 -24.67 -25.92 -10.96
N LEU A 163 -23.72 -26.70 -11.50
CA LEU A 163 -23.52 -28.12 -11.19
C LEU A 163 -22.48 -28.31 -10.08
N HIS A 164 -21.44 -27.48 -10.09
CA HIS A 164 -20.35 -27.53 -9.12
C HIS A 164 -19.68 -26.16 -8.98
N SER A 165 -19.22 -25.83 -7.78
CA SER A 165 -18.33 -24.71 -7.52
C SER A 165 -17.30 -25.17 -6.50
N GLU A 166 -16.06 -25.30 -6.94
CA GLU A 166 -14.96 -25.68 -6.06
C GLU A 166 -14.49 -24.44 -5.29
N GLN A 167 -14.56 -24.51 -3.96
CA GLN A 167 -14.12 -23.43 -3.09
C GLN A 167 -12.98 -23.91 -2.20
N ILE A 168 -11.96 -23.05 -2.06
CA ILE A 168 -10.76 -23.33 -1.27
C ILE A 168 -10.57 -22.20 -0.26
N ALA A 169 -9.99 -22.50 0.90
CA ALA A 169 -9.62 -21.47 1.87
C ALA A 169 -8.69 -20.45 1.23
N ALA A 170 -9.06 -19.16 1.33
CA ALA A 170 -8.40 -18.09 0.59
C ALA A 170 -6.90 -17.98 0.89
N HIS A 171 -6.46 -18.25 2.13
CA HIS A 171 -5.04 -18.22 2.52
C HIS A 171 -4.21 -19.35 1.88
N LEU A 172 -4.85 -20.42 1.41
CA LEU A 172 -4.20 -21.56 0.74
C LEU A 172 -4.20 -21.43 -0.79
N ALA A 173 -5.02 -20.54 -1.36
CA ALA A 173 -5.32 -20.50 -2.79
C ALA A 173 -4.08 -20.54 -3.69
N SER A 174 -3.01 -19.81 -3.32
CA SER A 174 -1.77 -19.68 -4.10
C SER A 174 -1.06 -20.99 -4.50
N LEU A 175 -1.36 -22.13 -3.85
CA LEU A 175 -0.90 -23.46 -4.27
C LEU A 175 -2.01 -24.54 -4.22
N SER A 176 -3.27 -24.11 -4.14
CA SER A 176 -4.43 -25.01 -4.02
C SER A 176 -5.49 -24.78 -5.09
N THR A 177 -5.28 -23.87 -6.04
CA THR A 177 -6.13 -23.71 -7.25
C THR A 177 -5.35 -24.09 -8.51
N LEU A 178 -6.07 -24.55 -9.54
CA LEU A 178 -5.45 -24.97 -10.80
C LEU A 178 -4.69 -23.82 -11.48
N GLY A 179 -5.29 -22.62 -11.51
CA GLY A 179 -4.66 -21.43 -12.06
C GLY A 179 -3.40 -21.04 -11.29
N PHE A 180 -3.46 -20.91 -9.96
CA PHE A 180 -2.30 -20.47 -9.19
C PHE A 180 -1.15 -21.48 -9.17
N VAL A 181 -1.40 -22.78 -9.19
CA VAL A 181 -0.31 -23.78 -9.30
C VAL A 181 0.39 -23.64 -10.66
N TYR A 182 -0.36 -23.42 -11.75
CA TYR A 182 0.22 -23.17 -13.07
C TYR A 182 1.02 -21.87 -13.11
N GLU A 183 0.52 -20.81 -12.48
CA GLU A 183 1.24 -19.54 -12.34
C GLU A 183 2.48 -19.67 -11.45
N TYR A 184 2.44 -20.49 -10.41
CA TYR A 184 3.59 -20.71 -9.51
C TYR A 184 4.77 -21.28 -10.30
N VAL A 185 4.53 -22.29 -11.14
CA VAL A 185 5.57 -22.83 -12.05
C VAL A 185 5.98 -21.79 -13.09
N SER A 186 5.05 -20.96 -13.58
CA SER A 186 5.35 -19.87 -14.52
C SER A 186 6.34 -18.86 -13.92
N ARG A 187 6.15 -18.48 -12.64
CA ARG A 187 7.07 -17.62 -11.89
C ARG A 187 8.43 -18.29 -11.70
N LYS A 188 8.47 -19.59 -11.37
CA LYS A 188 9.72 -20.36 -11.25
C LYS A 188 10.51 -20.45 -12.57
N ALA A 189 9.82 -20.49 -13.70
CA ALA A 189 10.42 -20.40 -15.04
C ALA A 189 10.88 -18.98 -15.43
N GLY A 190 10.65 -17.96 -14.58
CA GLY A 190 11.02 -16.57 -14.84
C GLY A 190 10.07 -15.85 -15.81
N PHE A 191 8.89 -16.41 -16.11
CA PHE A 191 7.91 -15.79 -16.99
C PHE A 191 7.01 -14.82 -16.24
N VAL A 192 7.54 -13.64 -15.95
CA VAL A 192 6.82 -12.58 -15.24
C VAL A 192 6.93 -11.25 -15.99
N THR A 193 5.81 -10.53 -16.09
CA THR A 193 5.80 -9.11 -16.42
C THR A 193 5.79 -8.35 -15.10
N ASN A 194 6.81 -7.53 -14.87
CA ASN A 194 6.85 -6.64 -13.73
C ASN A 194 5.99 -5.41 -14.05
N VAL A 195 4.96 -5.20 -13.24
CA VAL A 195 4.05 -4.08 -13.37
C VAL A 195 4.01 -3.44 -11.99
N GLY A 196 4.88 -2.45 -11.77
CA GLY A 196 5.12 -1.89 -10.45
C GLY A 196 5.84 -2.87 -9.53
N THR A 197 5.29 -3.10 -8.34
CA THR A 197 5.80 -4.08 -7.37
C THR A 197 5.26 -5.49 -7.59
N ILE A 198 4.39 -5.68 -8.58
CA ILE A 198 3.67 -6.93 -8.81
C ILE A 198 4.27 -7.68 -9.98
N GLN A 199 4.50 -8.97 -9.75
CA GLN A 199 4.95 -9.92 -10.76
C GLN A 199 3.75 -10.65 -11.33
N TYR A 200 3.25 -10.16 -12.46
CA TYR A 200 2.16 -10.81 -13.18
C TYR A 200 2.71 -11.98 -14.02
N PRO A 201 2.24 -13.22 -13.84
CA PRO A 201 2.77 -14.40 -14.53
C PRO A 201 2.31 -14.45 -15.99
N GLU A 202 3.24 -14.64 -16.92
CA GLU A 202 2.94 -14.83 -18.33
C GLU A 202 2.72 -16.32 -18.66
N SER A 203 1.67 -16.91 -18.09
CA SER A 203 1.36 -18.37 -18.17
C SER A 203 1.32 -18.93 -19.60
N GLY A 204 0.98 -18.12 -20.61
CA GLY A 204 1.05 -18.51 -22.01
C GLY A 204 2.48 -18.83 -22.51
N LYS A 205 3.53 -18.34 -21.83
CA LYS A 205 4.92 -18.73 -22.09
C LYS A 205 5.23 -20.12 -21.52
N LEU A 206 4.72 -20.43 -20.32
CA LEU A 206 4.87 -21.76 -19.73
C LEU A 206 4.21 -22.83 -20.60
N MET A 207 3.02 -22.53 -21.15
CA MET A 207 2.33 -23.40 -22.11
C MET A 207 3.21 -23.69 -23.34
N GLY A 208 3.91 -22.69 -23.88
CA GLY A 208 4.84 -22.89 -24.99
C GLY A 208 6.12 -23.65 -24.61
N LEU A 209 6.59 -23.50 -23.36
CA LEU A 209 7.75 -24.20 -22.83
C LEU A 209 7.47 -25.70 -22.63
N ALA A 210 6.26 -26.05 -22.19
CA ALA A 210 5.85 -27.42 -21.91
C ALA A 210 6.07 -28.38 -23.09
N ALA A 211 5.98 -27.91 -24.34
CA ALA A 211 6.23 -28.70 -25.54
C ALA A 211 7.68 -29.19 -25.71
N TYR A 212 8.63 -28.68 -24.91
CA TYR A 212 10.04 -29.07 -24.94
C TYR A 212 10.45 -29.98 -23.77
N GLY A 213 9.52 -30.26 -22.85
CA GLY A 213 9.77 -31.13 -21.70
C GLY A 213 9.30 -32.56 -21.94
N ALA A 214 9.62 -33.43 -20.99
CA ALA A 214 9.23 -34.83 -20.98
C ALA A 214 8.71 -35.26 -19.61
N GLU A 215 8.00 -36.39 -19.59
CA GLU A 215 7.48 -36.98 -18.35
C GLU A 215 8.61 -37.52 -17.46
N GLN A 216 8.50 -37.24 -16.17
CA GLN A 216 9.41 -37.75 -15.14
C GLN A 216 8.66 -38.72 -14.21
N PRO A 217 8.85 -40.05 -14.36
CA PRO A 217 8.01 -41.06 -13.71
C PRO A 217 8.15 -41.12 -12.18
N ASN A 218 9.23 -40.55 -11.65
CA ASN A 218 9.53 -40.57 -10.22
C ASN A 218 9.09 -39.29 -9.48
N TRP A 219 8.48 -38.33 -10.18
CA TRP A 219 7.90 -37.13 -9.58
C TRP A 219 6.45 -37.38 -9.15
N ARG A 220 5.98 -36.71 -8.09
CA ARG A 220 4.68 -36.96 -7.45
C ARG A 220 3.55 -36.29 -8.21
N GLN A 221 2.42 -36.96 -8.36
CA GLN A 221 1.21 -36.34 -8.91
C GLN A 221 0.65 -35.27 -7.96
N TRP A 222 0.43 -34.04 -8.47
CA TRP A 222 -0.05 -32.89 -7.73
C TRP A 222 -1.57 -32.77 -7.75
N PHE A 223 -2.19 -32.98 -8.92
CA PHE A 223 -3.64 -32.94 -9.06
C PHE A 223 -4.22 -34.34 -9.02
N ARG A 224 -4.89 -34.70 -7.92
CA ARG A 224 -5.52 -36.01 -7.78
C ARG A 224 -7.02 -35.92 -8.00
N LYS A 225 -7.51 -36.83 -8.83
CA LYS A 225 -8.93 -36.94 -9.20
C LYS A 225 -9.67 -37.69 -8.10
N ASN A 226 -10.84 -37.19 -7.69
CA ASN A 226 -11.76 -37.93 -6.83
C ASN A 226 -12.75 -38.72 -7.69
N PRO A 227 -12.73 -40.06 -7.67
CA PRO A 227 -13.66 -40.86 -8.48
C PRO A 227 -15.12 -40.50 -8.17
N GLY A 228 -15.88 -40.15 -9.21
CA GLY A 228 -17.30 -39.79 -9.09
C GLY A 228 -17.60 -38.39 -8.53
N SER A 229 -16.57 -37.58 -8.24
CA SER A 229 -16.72 -36.21 -7.77
C SER A 229 -16.07 -35.22 -8.74
N TYR A 230 -16.66 -34.03 -8.83
CA TYR A 230 -16.08 -32.89 -9.55
C TYR A 230 -14.90 -32.28 -8.80
N SER A 231 -14.75 -32.54 -7.49
CA SER A 231 -13.66 -31.98 -6.67
C SER A 231 -12.32 -32.64 -6.95
N LEU A 232 -11.27 -31.84 -6.98
CA LEU A 232 -9.89 -32.25 -7.12
C LEU A 232 -9.15 -32.09 -5.80
N GLU A 233 -8.21 -32.99 -5.52
CA GLU A 233 -7.37 -32.89 -4.33
C GLU A 233 -6.00 -32.33 -4.73
N ILE A 234 -5.61 -31.22 -4.11
CA ILE A 234 -4.34 -30.51 -4.34
C ILE A 234 -3.66 -30.32 -2.98
N ALA A 235 -2.47 -30.91 -2.80
CA ALA A 235 -1.70 -30.81 -1.56
C ALA A 235 -0.62 -29.72 -1.70
N ALA A 236 -0.99 -28.47 -1.40
CA ALA A 236 -0.12 -27.29 -1.57
C ALA A 236 1.29 -27.46 -0.95
N TYR A 237 1.37 -28.06 0.23
CA TYR A 237 2.65 -28.27 0.90
C TYR A 237 3.52 -29.32 0.22
N ASP A 238 2.92 -30.40 -0.28
CA ASP A 238 3.66 -31.45 -0.99
C ASP A 238 4.22 -30.90 -2.32
N ILE A 239 3.47 -30.01 -3.00
CA ILE A 239 3.94 -29.25 -4.18
C ILE A 239 5.13 -28.37 -3.82
N PHE A 240 5.00 -27.59 -2.75
CA PHE A 240 6.06 -26.71 -2.26
C PHE A 240 7.36 -27.48 -1.95
N LEU A 241 7.25 -28.58 -1.19
CA LEU A 241 8.39 -29.42 -0.83
C LEU A 241 9.06 -30.04 -2.06
N GLU A 242 8.28 -30.58 -3.00
CA GLU A 242 8.84 -31.22 -4.18
C GLU A 242 9.61 -30.22 -5.06
N ILE A 243 9.06 -29.02 -5.28
CA ILE A 243 9.75 -27.96 -6.03
C ILE A 243 11.03 -27.51 -5.31
N ALA A 244 10.98 -27.28 -3.99
CA ALA A 244 12.18 -26.92 -3.24
C ALA A 244 13.25 -28.02 -3.35
N ALA A 245 12.87 -29.29 -3.25
CA ALA A 245 13.78 -30.42 -3.34
C ALA A 245 14.38 -30.59 -4.75
N LEU A 246 13.60 -30.33 -5.81
CA LEU A 246 14.08 -30.28 -7.20
C LEU A 246 15.09 -29.14 -7.39
N GLU A 247 14.78 -27.94 -6.87
CA GLU A 247 15.71 -26.80 -6.86
C GLU A 247 17.00 -27.14 -6.14
N LYS A 248 16.93 -27.81 -4.99
CA LYS A 248 18.11 -28.19 -4.20
C LYS A 248 18.99 -29.20 -4.93
N ARG A 249 18.38 -30.16 -5.62
CA ARG A 249 19.12 -31.20 -6.37
C ARG A 249 19.78 -30.64 -7.63
N HIS A 250 19.06 -29.85 -8.40
CA HIS A 250 19.47 -29.45 -9.76
C HIS A 250 19.94 -27.99 -9.86
N GLY A 251 19.88 -27.23 -8.77
CA GLY A 251 20.19 -25.80 -8.78
C GLY A 251 21.69 -25.50 -8.77
N GLN A 252 22.30 -25.33 -9.96
CA GLN A 252 23.37 -24.41 -10.46
C GLN A 252 23.88 -25.00 -11.81
N GLU A 253 24.20 -24.33 -12.94
CA GLU A 253 24.44 -22.94 -13.39
C GLU A 253 23.65 -22.60 -14.68
N GLY A 254 23.37 -21.31 -14.92
CA GLY A 254 22.78 -20.77 -16.16
C GLY A 254 21.89 -19.53 -15.87
N ASP A 255 22.15 -18.43 -16.58
CA ASP A 255 21.54 -17.09 -16.31
C ASP A 255 20.02 -17.02 -16.53
N VAL A 256 19.41 -18.04 -17.16
CA VAL A 256 18.01 -17.99 -17.62
C VAL A 256 17.20 -19.18 -17.10
N PRO A 257 16.23 -19.00 -16.18
CA PRO A 257 15.50 -20.09 -15.53
C PRO A 257 14.80 -21.07 -16.47
N TYR A 258 14.13 -20.59 -17.53
CA TYR A 258 13.41 -21.45 -18.47
C TYR A 258 14.31 -22.34 -19.34
N LEU A 259 15.63 -22.17 -19.32
CA LEU A 259 16.58 -23.07 -19.98
C LEU A 259 17.07 -24.21 -19.08
N ARG A 260 16.67 -24.22 -17.80
CA ARG A 260 17.07 -25.28 -16.85
C ARG A 260 16.27 -26.55 -17.15
N PRO A 261 16.91 -27.69 -17.46
CA PRO A 261 16.19 -28.87 -17.94
C PRO A 261 15.07 -29.40 -17.04
N TRP A 262 15.28 -29.37 -15.72
CA TRP A 262 14.27 -29.79 -14.76
C TRP A 262 13.05 -28.85 -14.72
N LEU A 263 13.20 -27.55 -15.01
CA LEU A 263 12.07 -26.62 -15.11
C LEU A 263 11.29 -26.82 -16.41
N VAL A 264 11.97 -27.21 -17.50
CA VAL A 264 11.31 -27.56 -18.77
C VAL A 264 10.43 -28.81 -18.58
N ASP A 265 10.94 -29.84 -17.91
CA ASP A 265 10.17 -31.04 -17.55
C ASP A 265 9.05 -30.71 -16.53
N LEU A 266 9.28 -29.75 -15.62
CA LEU A 266 8.24 -29.29 -14.69
C LEU A 266 7.10 -28.55 -15.41
N ALA A 267 7.42 -27.77 -16.44
CA ALA A 267 6.44 -27.13 -17.31
C ALA A 267 5.59 -28.18 -18.05
N TYR A 268 6.22 -29.23 -18.58
CA TYR A 268 5.52 -30.37 -19.18
C TYR A 268 4.59 -31.06 -18.16
N LYS A 269 5.09 -31.35 -16.95
CA LYS A 269 4.33 -31.98 -15.88
C LYS A 269 3.07 -31.21 -15.51
N VAL A 270 3.20 -29.91 -15.19
CA VAL A 270 2.05 -29.12 -14.73
C VAL A 270 1.02 -28.91 -15.86
N GLN A 271 1.46 -28.81 -17.11
CA GLN A 271 0.59 -28.79 -18.28
C GLN A 271 -0.20 -30.10 -18.43
N LYS A 272 0.49 -31.25 -18.39
CA LYS A 272 -0.14 -32.57 -18.50
C LYS A 272 -1.15 -32.82 -17.37
N GLU A 273 -0.80 -32.49 -16.13
CA GLU A 273 -1.71 -32.71 -15.01
C GLU A 273 -2.92 -31.77 -15.04
N LEU A 274 -2.73 -30.51 -15.45
CA LEU A 274 -3.84 -29.58 -15.66
C LEU A 274 -4.82 -30.12 -16.70
N GLU A 275 -4.31 -30.57 -17.84
CA GLU A 275 -5.11 -31.21 -18.89
C GLU A 275 -5.92 -32.39 -18.37
N GLU A 276 -5.29 -33.30 -17.63
CA GLU A 276 -5.95 -34.48 -17.06
C GLU A 276 -6.99 -34.15 -16.00
N ALA A 277 -6.77 -33.07 -15.23
CA ALA A 277 -7.71 -32.56 -14.23
C ALA A 277 -8.96 -31.97 -14.91
N LEU A 278 -8.78 -31.15 -15.94
CA LEU A 278 -9.89 -30.60 -16.73
C LEU A 278 -10.66 -31.72 -17.46
N GLU A 279 -9.95 -32.69 -18.03
CA GLU A 279 -10.53 -33.84 -18.72
C GLU A 279 -11.44 -34.64 -17.77
N HIS A 280 -11.01 -34.87 -16.53
CA HIS A 280 -11.82 -35.54 -15.50
C HIS A 280 -13.13 -34.79 -15.19
N VAL A 281 -13.05 -33.47 -14.96
CA VAL A 281 -14.22 -32.66 -14.60
C VAL A 281 -15.24 -32.65 -15.74
N VAL A 282 -14.78 -32.43 -16.98
CA VAL A 282 -15.66 -32.40 -18.16
C VAL A 282 -16.21 -33.79 -18.49
N GLU A 283 -15.40 -34.85 -18.41
CA GLU A 283 -15.85 -36.22 -18.65
C GLU A 283 -16.97 -36.63 -17.69
N LEU A 284 -16.83 -36.30 -16.41
CA LEU A 284 -17.87 -36.57 -15.42
C LEU A 284 -19.16 -35.80 -15.75
N ALA A 285 -19.05 -34.53 -16.17
CA ALA A 285 -20.18 -33.69 -16.55
C ALA A 285 -20.89 -34.22 -17.81
N LEU A 286 -20.14 -34.69 -18.80
CA LEU A 286 -20.66 -35.34 -20.00
C LEU A 286 -21.49 -36.57 -19.64
N ARG A 287 -20.96 -37.44 -18.77
CA ARG A 287 -21.65 -38.66 -18.33
C ARG A 287 -22.94 -38.36 -17.56
N GLN A 288 -22.96 -37.30 -16.76
CA GLN A 288 -24.11 -36.94 -15.93
C GLN A 288 -25.21 -36.18 -16.69
N THR A 289 -24.82 -35.31 -17.63
CA THR A 289 -25.77 -34.40 -18.30
C THR A 289 -26.13 -34.83 -19.73
N GLY A 290 -25.26 -35.60 -20.39
CA GLY A 290 -25.36 -35.94 -21.81
C GLY A 290 -25.04 -34.79 -22.79
N LEU A 291 -24.70 -33.60 -22.30
CA LEU A 291 -24.44 -32.42 -23.13
C LEU A 291 -23.05 -32.45 -23.73
N ARG A 292 -22.96 -32.43 -25.07
CA ARG A 292 -21.68 -32.63 -25.79
C ARG A 292 -21.05 -31.35 -26.35
N LYS A 293 -21.63 -30.18 -26.06
CA LYS A 293 -21.05 -28.86 -26.37
C LYS A 293 -20.48 -28.24 -25.11
N LEU A 294 -19.31 -27.61 -25.23
CA LEU A 294 -18.60 -27.00 -24.09
C LEU A 294 -18.32 -25.52 -24.35
N CYS A 295 -18.65 -24.67 -23.39
CA CYS A 295 -18.18 -23.30 -23.30
C CYS A 295 -17.10 -23.19 -22.22
N MET A 296 -16.02 -22.45 -22.49
CA MET A 296 -14.95 -22.23 -21.51
C MET A 296 -14.65 -20.75 -21.29
N ALA A 297 -14.39 -20.39 -20.03
CA ALA A 297 -13.94 -19.08 -19.57
C ALA A 297 -13.02 -19.19 -18.33
N GLY A 298 -12.53 -18.04 -17.84
CA GLY A 298 -11.49 -17.94 -16.82
C GLY A 298 -10.09 -17.97 -17.43
N GLY A 299 -9.09 -17.44 -16.71
CA GLY A 299 -7.73 -17.29 -17.22
C GLY A 299 -7.10 -18.59 -17.78
N VAL A 300 -7.49 -19.75 -17.22
CA VAL A 300 -7.00 -21.06 -17.68
C VAL A 300 -7.57 -21.45 -19.04
N ALA A 301 -8.74 -20.95 -19.43
CA ALA A 301 -9.34 -21.23 -20.74
C ALA A 301 -8.56 -20.61 -21.91
N LEU A 302 -7.57 -19.74 -21.67
CA LEU A 302 -6.60 -19.31 -22.68
C LEU A 302 -5.57 -20.40 -23.03
N ASN A 303 -5.57 -21.53 -22.31
CA ASN A 303 -4.74 -22.70 -22.58
C ASN A 303 -5.27 -23.49 -23.79
N SER A 304 -4.88 -23.05 -24.98
CA SER A 304 -5.33 -23.62 -26.25
C SER A 304 -4.93 -25.07 -26.49
N VAL A 305 -3.93 -25.58 -25.76
CA VAL A 305 -3.53 -26.99 -25.77
C VAL A 305 -4.57 -27.84 -25.04
N ALA A 306 -4.95 -27.42 -23.82
CA ALA A 306 -5.99 -28.08 -23.05
C ALA A 306 -7.36 -28.04 -23.77
N ASN A 307 -7.73 -26.91 -24.37
CA ASN A 307 -9.00 -26.76 -25.09
C ASN A 307 -9.14 -27.78 -26.23
N TYR A 308 -8.11 -27.91 -27.08
CA TYR A 308 -8.15 -28.87 -28.19
C TYR A 308 -8.12 -30.32 -27.70
N ARG A 309 -7.39 -30.60 -26.62
CA ARG A 309 -7.39 -31.93 -26.00
C ARG A 309 -8.78 -32.32 -25.50
N LEU A 310 -9.50 -31.42 -24.83
CA LEU A 310 -10.87 -31.68 -24.38
C LEU A 310 -11.81 -31.96 -25.56
N LEU A 311 -11.75 -31.13 -26.60
CA LEU A 311 -12.53 -31.31 -27.84
C LEU A 311 -12.31 -32.70 -28.45
N ARG A 312 -11.04 -33.07 -28.67
CA ARG A 312 -10.65 -34.32 -29.33
C ARG A 312 -10.89 -35.55 -28.46
N ASN A 313 -10.36 -35.58 -27.24
CA ASN A 313 -10.32 -36.80 -26.42
C ASN A 313 -11.68 -37.17 -25.85
N LEU A 314 -12.49 -36.17 -25.50
CA LEU A 314 -13.86 -36.40 -25.01
C LEU A 314 -14.87 -36.50 -26.15
N GLY A 315 -14.42 -36.27 -27.39
CA GLY A 315 -15.23 -36.28 -28.59
C GLY A 315 -16.42 -35.32 -28.46
N LEU A 316 -16.16 -34.06 -28.09
CA LEU A 316 -17.19 -33.04 -28.00
C LEU A 316 -17.74 -32.71 -29.39
N ASP A 317 -19.02 -32.34 -29.47
CA ASP A 317 -19.65 -31.94 -30.73
C ASP A 317 -19.16 -30.54 -31.17
N ASP A 318 -18.87 -29.67 -30.21
CA ASP A 318 -18.29 -28.34 -30.44
C ASP A 318 -17.73 -27.73 -29.15
N ILE A 319 -16.83 -26.77 -29.27
CA ILE A 319 -16.26 -26.01 -28.15
C ILE A 319 -16.22 -24.50 -28.48
N PHE A 320 -16.75 -23.68 -27.58
CA PHE A 320 -16.65 -22.23 -27.66
C PHE A 320 -15.80 -21.69 -26.52
N VAL A 321 -14.78 -20.91 -26.86
CA VAL A 321 -13.94 -20.21 -25.88
C VAL A 321 -13.96 -18.74 -26.24
N PHE A 322 -14.35 -17.90 -25.28
CA PHE A 322 -14.44 -16.46 -25.51
C PHE A 322 -13.04 -15.89 -25.84
N PRO A 323 -12.87 -15.01 -26.85
CA PRO A 323 -11.55 -14.51 -27.27
C PRO A 323 -10.79 -13.83 -26.12
N ALA A 324 -11.50 -13.15 -25.23
CA ALA A 324 -10.99 -12.53 -24.02
C ALA A 324 -11.33 -13.36 -22.76
N ALA A 325 -11.06 -14.67 -22.78
CA ALA A 325 -11.52 -15.61 -21.73
C ALA A 325 -11.04 -15.34 -20.30
N GLY A 326 -9.91 -14.65 -20.12
CA GLY A 326 -9.46 -14.20 -18.79
C GLY A 326 -10.25 -12.98 -18.28
N ASP A 327 -9.75 -12.30 -17.26
CA ASP A 327 -10.49 -11.24 -16.55
C ASP A 327 -10.93 -10.07 -17.43
N SER A 328 -10.23 -9.80 -18.54
CA SER A 328 -10.71 -8.85 -19.55
C SER A 328 -12.15 -9.15 -20.00
N GLY A 329 -12.57 -10.43 -20.06
CA GLY A 329 -13.91 -10.86 -20.45
C GLY A 329 -15.00 -10.62 -19.41
N ILE A 330 -14.64 -10.33 -18.15
CA ILE A 330 -15.60 -10.04 -17.07
C ILE A 330 -16.51 -8.87 -17.46
N ALA A 331 -15.99 -7.85 -18.13
CA ALA A 331 -16.79 -6.74 -18.62
C ALA A 331 -17.93 -7.23 -19.54
N ALA A 332 -17.65 -8.11 -20.50
CA ALA A 332 -18.69 -8.65 -21.37
C ALA A 332 -19.69 -9.52 -20.58
N GLY A 333 -19.19 -10.35 -19.66
CA GLY A 333 -20.00 -11.17 -18.76
C GLY A 333 -20.99 -10.36 -17.92
N CYS A 334 -20.51 -9.29 -17.28
CA CYS A 334 -21.31 -8.34 -16.51
C CYS A 334 -22.41 -7.68 -17.37
N ALA A 335 -22.08 -7.25 -18.59
CA ALA A 335 -23.05 -6.65 -19.50
C ALA A 335 -24.14 -7.65 -19.94
N PHE A 336 -23.76 -8.87 -20.33
CA PHE A 336 -24.71 -9.92 -20.70
C PHE A 336 -25.60 -10.36 -19.55
N TRP A 337 -25.03 -10.49 -18.35
CA TRP A 337 -25.80 -10.82 -17.14
C TRP A 337 -26.85 -9.73 -16.87
N ALA A 338 -26.46 -8.45 -16.91
CA ALA A 338 -27.38 -7.35 -16.65
C ALA A 338 -28.48 -7.20 -17.72
N TYR A 339 -28.15 -7.45 -18.99
CA TYR A 339 -29.12 -7.55 -20.08
C TYR A 339 -30.16 -8.64 -19.80
N HIS A 340 -29.71 -9.84 -19.43
CA HIS A 340 -30.60 -10.95 -19.08
C HIS A 340 -31.50 -10.62 -17.88
N GLN A 341 -30.93 -10.05 -16.82
CA GLN A 341 -31.69 -9.66 -15.62
C GLN A 341 -32.73 -8.56 -15.89
N SER A 342 -32.57 -7.83 -16.99
CA SER A 342 -33.50 -6.81 -17.47
C SER A 342 -34.59 -7.37 -18.40
N GLY A 343 -34.66 -8.70 -18.57
CA GLY A 343 -35.63 -9.40 -19.41
C GLY A 343 -35.16 -9.70 -20.84
N GLY A 344 -33.89 -9.42 -21.14
CA GLY A 344 -33.26 -9.75 -22.41
C GLY A 344 -33.14 -11.26 -22.63
N ALA A 345 -33.45 -11.72 -23.84
CA ALA A 345 -33.42 -13.15 -24.20
C ALA A 345 -32.72 -13.45 -25.53
N LEU A 346 -32.34 -12.43 -26.30
CA LEU A 346 -31.63 -12.60 -27.55
C LEU A 346 -30.16 -12.95 -27.27
N ARG A 347 -29.63 -13.92 -28.02
CA ARG A 347 -28.26 -14.44 -27.89
C ARG A 347 -27.59 -14.62 -29.26
N PRO A 348 -27.26 -13.53 -29.97
CA PRO A 348 -26.54 -13.60 -31.24
C PRO A 348 -25.15 -14.25 -31.04
N PRO A 349 -24.70 -15.12 -31.96
CA PRO A 349 -23.36 -15.70 -31.89
C PRO A 349 -22.30 -14.65 -32.19
N LEU A 350 -21.19 -14.65 -31.45
CA LEU A 350 -20.03 -13.81 -31.72
C LEU A 350 -19.21 -14.43 -32.85
N GLN A 351 -19.21 -13.79 -34.02
CA GLN A 351 -18.47 -14.26 -35.20
C GLN A 351 -17.07 -13.64 -35.33
N VAL A 352 -16.90 -12.40 -34.85
CA VAL A 352 -15.64 -11.65 -34.92
C VAL A 352 -15.35 -11.00 -33.56
N ALA A 353 -14.07 -10.87 -33.21
CA ALA A 353 -13.65 -10.24 -31.96
C ALA A 353 -13.21 -8.77 -32.14
N THR A 354 -13.36 -8.19 -33.34
CA THR A 354 -13.04 -6.79 -33.65
C THR A 354 -14.08 -5.85 -33.05
N LEU A 355 -13.99 -5.66 -31.73
CA LEU A 355 -14.97 -4.95 -30.91
C LEU A 355 -14.49 -3.54 -30.49
N GLY A 356 -13.25 -3.16 -30.81
CA GLY A 356 -12.81 -1.77 -30.75
C GLY A 356 -13.46 -0.91 -31.84
N HIS A 357 -13.37 0.41 -31.76
CA HIS A 357 -13.89 1.28 -32.81
C HIS A 357 -12.92 1.38 -33.99
N ALA A 358 -13.49 1.55 -35.18
CA ALA A 358 -12.72 1.84 -36.38
C ALA A 358 -12.25 3.30 -36.37
N HIS A 359 -10.98 3.54 -36.67
CA HIS A 359 -10.43 4.89 -36.81
C HIS A 359 -10.86 5.52 -38.13
N ALA A 360 -11.29 6.78 -38.10
CA ALA A 360 -11.65 7.51 -39.31
C ALA A 360 -10.42 7.79 -40.21
N ASP A 361 -10.65 7.89 -41.52
CA ASP A 361 -9.62 8.19 -42.51
C ASP A 361 -8.83 9.48 -42.20
N SER A 362 -9.49 10.47 -41.61
CA SER A 362 -8.85 11.73 -41.17
C SER A 362 -7.78 11.48 -40.11
N ARG A 363 -8.05 10.61 -39.13
CA ARG A 363 -7.11 10.24 -38.06
C ARG A 363 -5.87 9.53 -38.61
N ILE A 364 -6.07 8.70 -39.64
CA ILE A 364 -4.99 8.00 -40.34
C ILE A 364 -4.15 9.02 -41.13
N ALA A 365 -4.78 9.93 -41.85
CA ALA A 365 -4.09 10.99 -42.60
C ALA A 365 -3.28 11.91 -41.68
N GLU A 366 -3.86 12.37 -40.58
CA GLU A 366 -3.17 13.17 -39.56
C GLU A 366 -1.93 12.47 -39.00
N ALA A 367 -2.05 11.16 -38.74
CA ALA A 367 -0.90 10.36 -38.30
C ALA A 367 0.17 10.26 -39.40
N LEU A 368 -0.19 9.99 -40.65
CA LEU A 368 0.77 9.93 -41.75
C LEU A 368 1.48 11.25 -41.98
N ASP A 369 0.76 12.38 -41.95
CA ASP A 369 1.33 13.72 -42.11
C ASP A 369 2.34 14.02 -41.01
N ALA A 370 2.03 13.66 -39.76
CA ALA A 370 2.92 13.84 -38.60
C ALA A 370 4.24 13.03 -38.70
N PHE A 371 4.28 11.94 -39.49
CA PHE A 371 5.47 11.13 -39.71
C PHE A 371 6.00 11.21 -41.16
N SER A 372 5.49 12.16 -41.95
CA SER A 372 5.78 12.26 -43.39
C SER A 372 7.26 12.43 -43.72
N ASP A 373 8.08 12.95 -42.81
CA ASP A 373 9.54 13.04 -42.97
C ASP A 373 10.26 11.70 -42.81
N LEU A 374 9.66 10.74 -42.10
CA LEU A 374 10.28 9.47 -41.71
C LEU A 374 9.78 8.28 -42.55
N VAL A 375 8.58 8.35 -43.12
CA VAL A 375 7.97 7.27 -43.90
C VAL A 375 7.63 7.69 -45.34
N HIS A 376 7.68 6.73 -46.27
CA HIS A 376 7.01 6.81 -47.56
C HIS A 376 5.65 6.14 -47.44
N PHE A 377 4.60 6.75 -47.99
CA PHE A 377 3.28 6.16 -48.03
C PHE A 377 2.61 6.41 -49.38
N GLU A 378 1.84 5.42 -49.82
CA GLU A 378 1.04 5.47 -51.05
C GLU A 378 -0.37 4.98 -50.74
N LYS A 379 -1.38 5.71 -51.23
CA LYS A 379 -2.78 5.28 -51.10
C LYS A 379 -3.11 4.26 -52.19
N MET A 380 -3.65 3.11 -51.80
CA MET A 380 -3.99 1.98 -52.65
C MET A 380 -5.40 1.50 -52.35
N THR A 381 -6.05 0.86 -53.32
CA THR A 381 -7.30 0.15 -53.10
C THR A 381 -7.07 -1.10 -52.24
N ARG A 382 -8.14 -1.62 -51.61
CA ARG A 382 -8.06 -2.87 -50.82
C ARG A 382 -7.49 -4.05 -51.61
N GLU A 383 -7.82 -4.16 -52.90
CA GLU A 383 -7.31 -5.22 -53.77
C GLU A 383 -5.81 -5.05 -54.07
N GLU A 384 -5.36 -3.82 -54.28
CA GLU A 384 -3.93 -3.50 -54.44
C GLU A 384 -3.14 -3.77 -53.16
N ILE A 385 -3.64 -3.37 -51.99
CA ILE A 385 -3.03 -3.71 -50.69
C ILE A 385 -2.94 -5.23 -50.52
N LEU A 386 -3.98 -5.99 -50.87
CA LEU A 386 -3.96 -7.44 -50.78
C LEU A 386 -2.90 -8.06 -51.68
N ARG A 387 -2.87 -7.64 -52.95
CA ARG A 387 -1.90 -8.14 -53.94
C ARG A 387 -0.46 -7.77 -53.55
N GLN A 388 -0.25 -6.55 -53.07
CA GLN A 388 1.05 -6.07 -52.61
C GLN A 388 1.50 -6.80 -51.35
N THR A 389 0.58 -7.05 -50.41
CA THR A 389 0.85 -7.86 -49.21
C THR A 389 1.27 -9.27 -49.62
N ALA A 390 0.50 -9.96 -50.47
CA ALA A 390 0.82 -11.32 -50.92
C ALA A 390 2.19 -11.38 -51.61
N THR A 391 2.46 -10.44 -52.51
CA THR A 391 3.76 -10.34 -53.22
C THR A 391 4.91 -10.13 -52.25
N SER A 392 4.76 -9.22 -51.28
CA SER A 392 5.82 -8.89 -50.31
C SER A 392 6.09 -10.05 -49.34
N LEU A 393 5.03 -10.70 -48.84
CA LEU A 393 5.15 -11.87 -47.98
C LEU A 393 5.85 -13.03 -48.70
N ALA A 394 5.49 -13.30 -49.96
CA ALA A 394 6.13 -14.35 -50.77
C ALA A 394 7.62 -14.06 -51.08
N ALA A 395 8.01 -12.78 -51.08
CA ALA A 395 9.41 -12.36 -51.18
C ALA A 395 10.18 -12.44 -49.85
N GLY A 396 9.50 -12.81 -48.75
CA GLY A 396 10.10 -12.97 -47.42
C GLY A 396 10.06 -11.71 -46.55
N SER A 397 9.36 -10.66 -46.96
CA SER A 397 9.17 -9.44 -46.14
C SER A 397 8.19 -9.68 -45.00
N ILE A 398 8.32 -8.88 -43.94
CA ILE A 398 7.44 -8.86 -42.77
C ILE A 398 6.51 -7.65 -42.86
N VAL A 399 5.21 -7.90 -42.95
CA VAL A 399 4.19 -6.86 -43.18
C VAL A 399 3.32 -6.72 -41.94
N ALA A 400 3.28 -5.53 -41.35
CA ALA A 400 2.29 -5.21 -40.34
C ALA A 400 0.98 -4.73 -40.97
N ARG A 401 -0.13 -4.97 -40.28
CA ARG A 401 -1.48 -4.61 -40.72
C ARG A 401 -2.23 -3.91 -39.58
N PHE A 402 -2.81 -2.77 -39.92
CA PHE A 402 -3.68 -1.98 -39.06
C PHE A 402 -4.95 -1.62 -39.84
N GLU A 403 -6.10 -2.16 -39.46
CA GLU A 403 -7.39 -1.88 -40.13
C GLU A 403 -8.58 -2.07 -39.18
N GLN A 404 -9.66 -1.31 -39.37
CA GLN A 404 -10.91 -1.43 -38.61
C GLN A 404 -10.71 -1.35 -37.08
N GLY A 405 -11.68 -1.85 -36.31
CA GLY A 405 -11.63 -1.96 -34.86
C GLY A 405 -10.60 -2.97 -34.36
N ALA A 406 -10.05 -2.73 -33.17
CA ALA A 406 -9.13 -3.66 -32.54
C ALA A 406 -9.84 -4.92 -32.03
N GLU A 407 -9.09 -6.03 -32.00
CA GLU A 407 -9.53 -7.29 -31.43
C GLU A 407 -9.61 -7.21 -29.89
N PHE A 408 -10.66 -7.76 -29.30
CA PHE A 408 -10.82 -7.88 -27.85
C PHE A 408 -10.22 -9.18 -27.34
N GLY A 409 -9.26 -9.10 -26.42
CA GLY A 409 -8.50 -10.23 -25.89
C GLY A 409 -7.04 -10.23 -26.36
N PRO A 410 -6.25 -11.23 -25.92
CA PRO A 410 -4.78 -11.21 -26.04
C PRO A 410 -4.26 -11.65 -27.42
N ARG A 411 -5.14 -11.89 -28.41
CA ARG A 411 -4.77 -12.42 -29.74
C ARG A 411 -5.10 -11.39 -30.82
N ALA A 412 -4.13 -11.14 -31.70
CA ALA A 412 -4.42 -10.45 -32.94
C ALA A 412 -4.98 -11.43 -33.97
N LEU A 413 -6.06 -11.04 -34.63
CA LEU A 413 -6.88 -11.88 -35.51
C LEU A 413 -7.02 -11.27 -36.91
N GLY A 414 -6.14 -10.33 -37.24
CA GLY A 414 -5.97 -9.79 -38.59
C GLY A 414 -6.10 -8.28 -38.72
N HIS A 415 -6.35 -7.57 -37.62
CA HIS A 415 -6.64 -6.14 -37.61
C HIS A 415 -5.56 -5.32 -36.93
N ARG A 416 -4.85 -5.91 -35.96
CA ARG A 416 -3.61 -5.38 -35.38
C ARG A 416 -2.54 -6.47 -35.42
N SER A 417 -2.11 -6.84 -36.62
CA SER A 417 -1.34 -8.06 -36.87
C SER A 417 0.00 -7.82 -37.56
N ILE A 418 0.97 -8.69 -37.31
CA ILE A 418 2.22 -8.81 -38.06
C ILE A 418 2.17 -10.13 -38.83
N LEU A 419 2.37 -10.03 -40.13
CA LEU A 419 2.22 -11.11 -41.09
C LEU A 419 3.58 -11.49 -41.67
N ALA A 420 3.77 -12.78 -41.89
CA ALA A 420 4.93 -13.34 -42.57
C ALA A 420 4.54 -14.60 -43.36
N ASP A 421 5.41 -15.03 -44.25
CA ASP A 421 5.26 -16.31 -44.93
C ASP A 421 5.87 -17.45 -44.09
N PRO A 422 5.06 -18.45 -43.69
CA PRO A 422 5.52 -19.51 -42.80
C PRO A 422 6.41 -20.57 -43.47
N THR A 423 6.53 -20.54 -44.80
CA THR A 423 7.29 -21.54 -45.58
C THR A 423 8.81 -21.33 -45.51
N PHE A 424 9.26 -20.15 -45.07
CA PHE A 424 10.67 -19.86 -44.84
C PHE A 424 11.16 -20.49 -43.53
N ASN A 425 12.15 -21.39 -43.64
CA ASN A 425 12.68 -22.21 -42.53
C ASN A 425 12.95 -21.43 -41.24
N GLU A 426 13.70 -20.33 -41.34
CA GLU A 426 14.14 -19.54 -40.18
C GLU A 426 13.26 -18.30 -39.90
N MET A 427 12.09 -18.17 -40.53
CA MET A 427 11.25 -16.97 -40.35
C MET A 427 10.81 -16.77 -38.89
N LYS A 428 10.60 -17.86 -38.15
CA LYS A 428 10.35 -17.79 -36.70
C LYS A 428 11.50 -17.11 -35.96
N ALA A 429 12.74 -17.48 -36.27
CA ALA A 429 13.94 -16.91 -35.66
C ALA A 429 14.12 -15.43 -36.05
N VAL A 430 13.89 -15.10 -37.33
CA VAL A 430 13.91 -13.72 -37.84
C VAL A 430 12.93 -12.83 -37.07
N ILE A 431 11.65 -13.22 -36.97
CA ILE A 431 10.63 -12.41 -36.29
C ILE A 431 10.94 -12.31 -34.79
N ASN A 432 11.31 -13.42 -34.14
CA ASN A 432 11.62 -13.41 -32.70
C ASN A 432 12.82 -12.51 -32.36
N ALA A 433 13.87 -12.51 -33.20
CA ALA A 433 15.08 -11.75 -32.94
C ALA A 433 14.96 -10.25 -33.27
N ARG A 434 14.29 -9.90 -34.38
CA ARG A 434 14.36 -8.53 -34.92
C ARG A 434 13.10 -7.69 -34.78
N VAL A 435 11.95 -8.35 -34.60
CA VAL A 435 10.66 -7.67 -34.49
C VAL A 435 10.14 -7.81 -33.07
N LYS A 436 10.11 -9.04 -32.54
CA LYS A 436 9.51 -9.32 -31.24
C LYS A 436 10.46 -9.17 -30.07
N PHE A 437 11.76 -9.37 -30.27
CA PHE A 437 12.78 -9.37 -29.21
C PHE A 437 12.40 -10.29 -28.03
N ARG A 438 12.01 -11.53 -28.34
CA ARG A 438 11.49 -12.51 -27.36
C ARG A 438 12.12 -13.89 -27.49
N GLU A 439 11.78 -14.79 -26.58
CA GLU A 439 12.34 -16.14 -26.48
C GLU A 439 12.12 -16.95 -27.77
N ALA A 440 13.17 -17.63 -28.24
CA ALA A 440 13.15 -18.26 -29.57
C ALA A 440 12.19 -19.47 -29.70
N PHE A 441 11.87 -20.11 -28.58
CA PHE A 441 10.94 -21.24 -28.55
C PHE A 441 9.47 -20.83 -28.71
N ARG A 442 9.14 -19.53 -28.62
CA ARG A 442 7.77 -19.02 -28.67
C ARG A 442 7.15 -19.23 -30.05
N PRO A 443 6.00 -19.91 -30.14
CA PRO A 443 5.37 -20.17 -31.43
C PRO A 443 4.66 -18.95 -32.00
N PHE A 444 4.36 -19.03 -33.30
CA PHE A 444 3.47 -18.13 -34.04
C PHE A 444 2.25 -18.91 -34.55
N ALA A 445 1.18 -18.19 -34.92
CA ALA A 445 -0.08 -18.82 -35.27
C ALA A 445 -0.23 -18.92 -36.80
N PRO A 446 -0.58 -20.10 -37.33
CA PRO A 446 -1.02 -20.25 -38.72
C PRO A 446 -2.45 -19.73 -38.91
N VAL A 447 -2.68 -18.98 -39.98
CA VAL A 447 -4.02 -18.60 -40.46
C VAL A 447 -4.33 -19.39 -41.73
N ILE A 448 -5.54 -19.95 -41.82
CA ILE A 448 -5.96 -20.80 -42.94
C ILE A 448 -7.47 -20.65 -43.21
N PRO A 449 -7.94 -20.71 -44.48
CA PRO A 449 -9.37 -20.79 -44.78
C PRO A 449 -10.02 -22.02 -44.15
N LEU A 450 -11.20 -21.86 -43.55
CA LEU A 450 -11.90 -22.95 -42.85
C LEU A 450 -12.19 -24.15 -43.79
N ASP A 451 -12.63 -23.87 -45.01
CA ASP A 451 -12.90 -24.85 -46.07
C ASP A 451 -11.65 -25.61 -46.55
N ARG A 452 -10.44 -25.14 -46.19
CA ARG A 452 -9.15 -25.73 -46.55
C ARG A 452 -8.34 -26.20 -45.35
N VAL A 453 -8.87 -26.08 -44.13
CA VAL A 453 -8.13 -26.39 -42.88
C VAL A 453 -7.60 -27.82 -42.86
N ASN A 454 -8.39 -28.76 -43.38
CA ASN A 454 -8.08 -30.18 -43.45
C ASN A 454 -6.97 -30.53 -44.44
N GLU A 455 -6.52 -29.60 -45.29
CA GLU A 455 -5.33 -29.79 -46.13
C GLU A 455 -4.04 -29.80 -45.29
N VAL A 456 -4.05 -29.13 -44.12
CA VAL A 456 -2.84 -28.89 -43.32
C VAL A 456 -2.96 -29.42 -41.89
N PHE A 457 -4.13 -29.33 -41.29
CA PHE A 457 -4.37 -29.68 -39.89
C PHE A 457 -5.34 -30.86 -39.75
N VAL A 458 -5.27 -31.54 -38.61
CA VAL A 458 -6.27 -32.52 -38.18
C VAL A 458 -7.31 -31.78 -37.33
N LEU A 459 -8.19 -31.02 -38.00
CA LEU A 459 -9.18 -30.15 -37.35
C LEU A 459 -10.47 -30.08 -38.17
N GLU A 460 -11.58 -30.48 -37.56
CA GLU A 460 -12.90 -30.46 -38.19
C GLU A 460 -13.75 -29.24 -37.79
N HIS A 461 -13.30 -28.46 -36.80
CA HIS A 461 -14.03 -27.34 -36.21
C HIS A 461 -13.38 -26.00 -36.52
N ALA A 462 -14.17 -24.93 -36.52
CA ALA A 462 -13.64 -23.58 -36.64
C ALA A 462 -12.81 -23.19 -35.41
N SER A 463 -11.71 -22.47 -35.63
CA SER A 463 -10.92 -21.81 -34.58
C SER A 463 -10.69 -20.34 -34.94
N PRO A 464 -11.75 -19.50 -34.94
CA PRO A 464 -11.63 -18.11 -35.39
C PRO A 464 -10.77 -17.24 -34.47
N PHE A 465 -10.56 -17.65 -33.21
CA PHE A 465 -9.93 -16.84 -32.16
C PHE A 465 -8.54 -17.33 -31.70
N MET A 466 -7.91 -18.27 -32.43
CA MET A 466 -6.62 -18.87 -32.03
C MET A 466 -6.62 -19.56 -30.65
N LEU A 467 -7.71 -20.26 -30.33
CA LEU A 467 -7.90 -20.91 -29.03
C LEU A 467 -7.86 -22.44 -29.09
N LEU A 468 -7.52 -23.01 -30.25
CA LEU A 468 -7.28 -24.46 -30.44
C LEU A 468 -5.87 -24.69 -31.02
N VAL A 469 -5.13 -25.64 -30.44
CA VAL A 469 -3.84 -26.13 -30.94
C VAL A 469 -4.05 -27.48 -31.59
N SER A 470 -4.09 -27.52 -32.92
CA SER A 470 -4.34 -28.75 -33.68
C SER A 470 -3.04 -29.39 -34.18
N GLU A 471 -3.07 -30.70 -34.38
CA GLU A 471 -1.99 -31.45 -35.01
C GLU A 471 -1.80 -31.05 -36.48
N ILE A 472 -0.56 -30.71 -36.87
CA ILE A 472 -0.20 -30.50 -38.28
C ILE A 472 0.02 -31.88 -38.90
N ARG A 473 -0.58 -32.11 -40.07
CA ARG A 473 -0.36 -33.34 -40.84
C ARG A 473 1.13 -33.58 -41.07
N PRO A 474 1.66 -34.79 -40.83
CA PRO A 474 3.09 -35.06 -40.91
C PRO A 474 3.77 -34.56 -42.19
N GLU A 475 3.12 -34.72 -43.34
CA GLU A 475 3.59 -34.30 -44.66
C GLU A 475 3.63 -32.78 -44.88
N MET A 476 3.00 -32.00 -44.00
CA MET A 476 2.93 -30.53 -44.07
C MET A 476 3.88 -29.84 -43.09
N ARG A 477 4.41 -30.56 -42.08
CA ARG A 477 5.24 -29.97 -41.01
C ARG A 477 6.47 -29.24 -41.55
N ASP A 478 7.18 -29.86 -42.49
CA ASP A 478 8.37 -29.30 -43.12
C ASP A 478 8.05 -28.18 -44.13
N GLN A 479 6.78 -28.05 -44.54
CA GLN A 479 6.35 -27.01 -45.49
C GLN A 479 5.97 -25.69 -44.80
N ILE A 480 5.65 -25.71 -43.51
CA ILE A 480 5.29 -24.50 -42.72
C ILE A 480 6.06 -24.41 -41.39
N PRO A 481 7.40 -24.52 -41.41
CA PRO A 481 8.22 -24.66 -40.21
C PRO A 481 8.12 -23.47 -39.24
N ALA A 482 7.81 -22.26 -39.72
CA ALA A 482 7.78 -21.06 -38.88
C ALA A 482 6.59 -21.00 -37.90
N VAL A 483 5.55 -21.79 -38.14
CA VAL A 483 4.31 -21.85 -37.35
C VAL A 483 4.08 -23.22 -36.70
N ALA A 484 4.96 -24.20 -36.96
CA ALA A 484 4.94 -25.49 -36.31
C ALA A 484 5.57 -25.42 -34.90
N HIS A 485 4.89 -26.01 -33.93
CA HIS A 485 5.41 -26.27 -32.59
C HIS A 485 6.40 -27.44 -32.60
N ALA A 486 7.20 -27.58 -31.54
CA ALA A 486 8.20 -28.63 -31.41
C ALA A 486 7.61 -30.06 -31.43
N ASP A 487 6.35 -30.21 -31.00
CA ASP A 487 5.60 -31.46 -30.98
C ASP A 487 4.82 -31.73 -32.29
N GLY A 488 4.97 -30.89 -33.31
CA GLY A 488 4.27 -31.02 -34.59
C GLY A 488 2.83 -30.50 -34.60
N THR A 489 2.44 -29.68 -33.61
CA THR A 489 1.13 -29.00 -33.56
C THR A 489 1.22 -27.53 -34.02
N GLY A 490 0.09 -26.85 -34.18
CA GLY A 490 0.03 -25.42 -34.48
C GLY A 490 -1.25 -24.77 -33.94
N ARG A 491 -1.14 -23.52 -33.45
CA ARG A 491 -2.27 -22.76 -32.89
C ARG A 491 -3.07 -22.04 -33.97
N VAL A 492 -4.06 -22.72 -34.53
CA VAL A 492 -4.73 -22.34 -35.78
C VAL A 492 -5.68 -21.16 -35.59
N GLN A 493 -5.67 -20.23 -36.55
CA GLN A 493 -6.78 -19.31 -36.82
C GLN A 493 -7.48 -19.74 -38.12
N THR A 494 -8.75 -20.12 -38.03
CA THR A 494 -9.56 -20.34 -39.24
C THR A 494 -10.23 -19.04 -39.66
N VAL A 495 -10.30 -18.77 -40.96
CA VAL A 495 -11.00 -17.61 -41.51
C VAL A 495 -12.02 -18.03 -42.57
N GLU A 496 -13.12 -17.30 -42.64
CA GLU A 496 -14.17 -17.48 -43.65
C GLU A 496 -14.30 -16.21 -44.49
N LYS A 497 -14.90 -16.34 -45.66
CA LYS A 497 -15.07 -15.22 -46.61
C LYS A 497 -15.97 -14.13 -46.04
N GLU A 498 -16.94 -14.51 -45.22
CA GLU A 498 -17.96 -13.65 -44.64
C GLU A 498 -17.43 -12.88 -43.42
N THR A 499 -16.58 -13.51 -42.61
CA THR A 499 -16.10 -12.95 -41.33
C THR A 499 -14.76 -12.22 -41.46
N ASN A 500 -13.83 -12.71 -42.30
CA ASN A 500 -12.57 -12.02 -42.57
C ASN A 500 -12.16 -12.22 -44.05
N PRO A 501 -12.80 -11.48 -44.98
CA PRO A 501 -12.56 -11.64 -46.43
C PRO A 501 -11.11 -11.37 -46.82
N PHE A 502 -10.42 -10.46 -46.12
CA PHE A 502 -9.04 -10.10 -46.46
C PHE A 502 -8.08 -11.25 -46.17
N PHE A 503 -8.13 -11.87 -44.99
CA PHE A 503 -7.30 -13.04 -44.69
C PHE A 503 -7.69 -14.26 -45.53
N TYR A 504 -8.99 -14.49 -45.76
CA TYR A 504 -9.43 -15.58 -46.64
C TYR A 504 -8.83 -15.44 -48.06
N GLN A 505 -8.89 -14.24 -48.63
CA GLN A 505 -8.32 -13.96 -49.95
C GLN A 505 -6.79 -13.96 -49.93
N LEU A 506 -6.16 -13.44 -48.89
CA LEU A 506 -4.69 -13.40 -48.76
C LEU A 506 -4.11 -14.82 -48.71
N CYS A 507 -4.70 -15.74 -47.94
CA CYS A 507 -4.26 -17.14 -47.90
C CYS A 507 -4.33 -17.80 -49.28
N ASN A 508 -5.40 -17.53 -50.05
CA ASN A 508 -5.53 -18.06 -51.40
C ASN A 508 -4.54 -17.38 -52.39
N ALA A 509 -4.36 -16.07 -52.30
CA ALA A 509 -3.38 -15.33 -53.10
C ALA A 509 -1.94 -15.82 -52.83
N MET A 510 -1.61 -16.22 -51.60
CA MET A 510 -0.29 -16.81 -51.31
C MET A 510 -0.06 -18.14 -52.05
N VAL A 511 -1.10 -18.95 -52.25
CA VAL A 511 -1.00 -20.16 -53.08
C VAL A 511 -0.67 -19.80 -54.52
N GLU A 512 -1.29 -18.76 -55.06
CA GLU A 512 -1.02 -18.26 -56.42
C GLU A 512 0.41 -17.69 -56.55
N GLN A 513 0.89 -16.97 -55.54
CA GLN A 513 2.18 -16.28 -55.56
C GLN A 513 3.39 -17.22 -55.42
N ARG A 514 3.32 -18.18 -54.48
CA ARG A 514 4.48 -19.03 -54.15
C ARG A 514 4.25 -20.54 -54.25
N GLY A 515 3.02 -20.98 -54.52
CA GLY A 515 2.65 -22.40 -54.43
C GLY A 515 2.68 -22.92 -52.98
N GLY A 516 2.26 -24.18 -52.81
CA GLY A 516 2.23 -24.84 -51.49
C GLY A 516 0.97 -24.51 -50.67
N PRO A 517 1.03 -24.63 -49.32
CA PRO A 517 -0.15 -24.56 -48.47
C PRO A 517 -0.75 -23.14 -48.36
N PRO A 518 -2.09 -23.02 -48.22
CA PRO A 518 -2.83 -21.76 -48.07
C PRO A 518 -2.73 -21.19 -46.65
N VAL A 519 -1.50 -21.04 -46.15
CA VAL A 519 -1.22 -20.64 -44.77
C VAL A 519 -0.37 -19.38 -44.75
N ILE A 520 -0.76 -18.43 -43.88
CA ILE A 520 0.07 -17.30 -43.50
C ILE A 520 0.39 -17.35 -42.01
N LEU A 521 1.52 -16.76 -41.61
CA LEU A 521 1.87 -16.55 -40.22
C LEU A 521 1.20 -15.27 -39.73
N ASN A 522 0.53 -15.34 -38.58
CA ASN A 522 -0.02 -14.20 -37.87
C ASN A 522 0.55 -14.12 -36.44
N THR A 523 0.92 -12.90 -36.03
CA THR A 523 1.24 -12.57 -34.65
C THR A 523 0.76 -11.16 -34.30
N SER A 524 0.69 -10.84 -33.01
CA SER A 524 0.22 -9.55 -32.53
C SER A 524 1.03 -8.37 -33.06
N PHE A 525 0.44 -7.20 -33.29
CA PHE A 525 1.20 -6.01 -33.67
C PHE A 525 1.66 -5.25 -32.43
N ASN A 526 2.80 -5.70 -31.91
CA ASN A 526 3.53 -5.15 -30.77
C ASN A 526 4.95 -5.73 -30.71
N VAL A 527 5.79 -5.16 -29.86
CA VAL A 527 7.10 -5.73 -29.45
C VAL A 527 7.02 -6.32 -28.03
N ALA A 528 8.03 -7.09 -27.61
CA ALA A 528 8.06 -7.64 -26.25
C ALA A 528 7.87 -6.55 -25.18
N GLY A 529 7.09 -6.88 -24.14
CA GLY A 529 6.77 -5.96 -23.05
C GLY A 529 5.65 -4.95 -23.34
N GLN A 530 5.17 -4.81 -24.59
CA GLN A 530 4.14 -3.84 -24.94
C GLN A 530 2.77 -4.49 -25.24
N PRO A 531 1.64 -3.79 -24.98
CA PRO A 531 0.31 -4.19 -25.46
C PRO A 531 0.19 -4.10 -27.00
N ILE A 532 -0.83 -4.75 -27.58
CA ILE A 532 -1.20 -4.59 -29.01
C ILE A 532 -1.50 -3.11 -29.29
N VAL A 533 -1.01 -2.55 -30.40
CA VAL A 533 -1.27 -1.15 -30.79
C VAL A 533 -2.76 -0.88 -31.01
N GLU A 534 -3.24 0.29 -30.56
CA GLU A 534 -4.63 0.72 -30.72
C GLU A 534 -4.77 1.81 -31.78
N THR A 535 -3.86 2.80 -31.81
CA THR A 535 -3.98 3.99 -32.68
C THR A 535 -3.08 3.95 -33.93
N PRO A 536 -3.43 4.67 -35.02
CA PRO A 536 -2.58 4.78 -36.21
C PRO A 536 -1.17 5.32 -35.90
N ARG A 537 -1.08 6.25 -34.95
CA ARG A 537 0.18 6.82 -34.46
C ARG A 537 1.06 5.77 -33.79
N GLU A 538 0.49 4.93 -32.93
CA GLU A 538 1.22 3.82 -32.30
C GLU A 538 1.70 2.79 -33.32
N ALA A 539 0.90 2.50 -34.36
CA ALA A 539 1.28 1.60 -35.44
C ALA A 539 2.52 2.12 -36.20
N LEU A 540 2.54 3.41 -36.57
CA LEU A 540 3.68 4.06 -37.22
C LEU A 540 4.91 4.12 -36.30
N GLN A 541 4.73 4.45 -35.01
CA GLN A 541 5.81 4.43 -34.04
C GLN A 541 6.42 3.03 -33.88
N THR A 542 5.57 1.99 -33.87
CA THR A 542 6.03 0.60 -33.78
C THR A 542 6.81 0.21 -35.03
N LEU A 543 6.30 0.52 -36.24
CA LEU A 543 7.02 0.34 -37.50
C LEU A 543 8.43 0.95 -37.43
N LEU A 544 8.55 2.18 -36.96
CA LEU A 544 9.82 2.91 -36.90
C LEU A 544 10.80 2.37 -35.85
N ARG A 545 10.32 1.66 -34.82
CA ARG A 545 11.14 1.16 -33.70
C ARG A 545 11.64 -0.28 -33.86
N CYS A 546 11.06 -1.06 -34.77
CA CYS A 546 11.45 -2.45 -35.00
C CYS A 546 11.73 -2.72 -36.48
N ASP A 547 12.25 -3.91 -36.79
CA ASP A 547 12.70 -4.25 -38.14
C ASP A 547 11.58 -4.85 -39.03
N LEU A 548 10.40 -4.21 -38.99
CA LEU A 548 9.30 -4.42 -39.93
C LEU A 548 9.61 -3.74 -41.28
N ASP A 549 9.25 -4.39 -42.38
CA ASP A 549 9.52 -3.89 -43.73
C ASP A 549 8.42 -2.94 -44.21
N TYR A 550 7.17 -3.34 -44.01
CA TYR A 550 6.00 -2.60 -44.46
C TYR A 550 4.91 -2.53 -43.40
N LEU A 551 4.07 -1.50 -43.51
CA LEU A 551 2.82 -1.38 -42.78
C LEU A 551 1.68 -1.09 -43.77
N ALA A 552 0.69 -1.97 -43.82
CA ALA A 552 -0.61 -1.71 -44.42
C ALA A 552 -1.50 -1.00 -43.38
N LEU A 553 -1.57 0.33 -43.46
CA LEU A 553 -2.33 1.20 -42.55
C LEU A 553 -3.63 1.65 -43.24
N GLY A 554 -4.72 0.91 -43.04
CA GLY A 554 -5.94 1.08 -43.81
C GLY A 554 -5.66 0.93 -45.31
N ASP A 555 -6.00 1.97 -46.08
CA ASP A 555 -5.77 2.06 -47.52
C ASP A 555 -4.36 2.56 -47.89
N TYR A 556 -3.43 2.66 -46.93
CA TYR A 556 -2.07 3.16 -47.19
C TYR A 556 -1.02 2.06 -47.06
N TRP A 557 -0.15 1.97 -48.06
CA TRP A 557 1.05 1.14 -48.02
C TRP A 557 2.24 1.99 -47.56
N VAL A 558 2.82 1.65 -46.41
CA VAL A 558 3.82 2.48 -45.72
C VAL A 558 5.17 1.74 -45.61
N SER A 559 6.26 2.45 -45.86
CA SER A 559 7.65 1.98 -45.68
C SER A 559 8.54 3.09 -45.09
N LYS A 560 9.74 2.74 -44.61
CA LYS A 560 10.68 3.70 -44.00
C LYS A 560 11.50 4.42 -45.09
N LYS A 561 11.77 5.73 -44.94
CA LYS A 561 12.61 6.47 -45.91
C LYS A 561 14.10 6.13 -45.79
N SER A 562 14.59 5.98 -44.56
CA SER A 562 16.02 5.91 -44.25
C SER A 562 16.56 4.50 -44.07
N VAL A 563 15.70 3.49 -44.15
CA VAL A 563 16.07 2.07 -43.96
C VAL A 563 15.58 1.30 -45.18
N PRO A 564 16.48 0.70 -45.98
CA PRO A 564 16.06 -0.13 -47.11
C PRO A 564 15.31 -1.36 -46.61
N VAL A 565 14.30 -1.77 -47.38
CA VAL A 565 13.61 -3.05 -47.20
C VAL A 565 14.60 -4.18 -47.45
N ARG A 566 14.60 -5.17 -46.56
CA ARG A 566 15.54 -6.29 -46.61
C ARG A 566 14.89 -7.49 -47.28
N ASP A 567 15.69 -8.30 -47.96
CA ASP A 567 15.26 -9.63 -48.39
C ASP A 567 15.44 -10.69 -47.29
N TYR A 568 14.92 -11.90 -47.52
CA TYR A 568 15.03 -12.99 -46.55
C TYR A 568 16.48 -13.37 -46.18
N GLN A 569 17.42 -13.31 -47.12
CA GLN A 569 18.82 -13.65 -46.84
C GLN A 569 19.49 -12.56 -46.02
N GLU A 570 19.20 -11.29 -46.30
CA GLU A 570 19.63 -10.15 -45.48
C GLU A 570 19.01 -10.24 -44.08
N HIS A 571 17.74 -10.61 -43.97
CA HIS A 571 17.09 -10.89 -42.69
C HIS A 571 17.87 -11.94 -41.89
N LEU A 572 18.16 -13.08 -42.53
CA LEU A 572 18.82 -14.22 -41.91
C LEU A 572 20.26 -13.91 -41.45
N SER A 573 21.00 -13.11 -42.22
CA SER A 573 22.41 -12.77 -41.91
C SER A 573 22.62 -12.08 -40.56
N THR A 574 21.54 -11.53 -39.98
CA THR A 574 21.55 -10.76 -38.73
C THR A 574 20.97 -11.52 -37.53
N VAL A 575 20.49 -12.76 -37.72
CA VAL A 575 19.87 -13.57 -36.67
C VAL A 575 20.96 -14.32 -35.87
N PRO A 576 21.02 -14.18 -34.53
CA PRO A 576 21.97 -14.92 -33.72
C PRO A 576 21.61 -16.41 -33.64
N ALA A 577 22.59 -17.23 -33.25
CA ALA A 577 22.35 -18.65 -32.98
C ALA A 577 21.25 -18.83 -31.91
N THR A 578 20.23 -19.61 -32.25
CA THR A 578 19.06 -19.83 -31.39
C THR A 578 19.37 -20.93 -30.37
N VAL A 579 19.13 -20.65 -29.08
CA VAL A 579 19.17 -21.66 -28.01
C VAL A 579 17.74 -22.08 -27.69
N LEU A 580 17.44 -23.37 -27.85
CA LEU A 580 16.15 -23.96 -27.51
C LEU A 580 16.20 -24.68 -26.16
N PRO A 581 15.11 -24.65 -25.37
CA PRO A 581 15.01 -25.41 -24.12
C PRO A 581 14.97 -26.91 -24.40
N HIS A 582 15.44 -27.71 -23.44
CA HIS A 582 15.37 -29.17 -23.47
C HIS A 582 15.20 -29.72 -22.05
N GLY A 583 14.45 -30.81 -21.92
CA GLY A 583 14.29 -31.56 -20.66
C GLY A 583 15.56 -32.31 -20.20
N LEU A 584 15.49 -33.02 -19.08
CA LEU A 584 16.64 -33.72 -18.46
C LEU A 584 17.23 -34.87 -19.31
N GLY A 585 16.51 -35.34 -20.33
CA GLY A 585 16.95 -36.37 -21.28
C GLY A 585 17.04 -37.80 -20.71
N ARG A 586 16.95 -37.98 -19.39
CA ARG A 586 16.85 -39.27 -18.69
C ARG A 586 15.89 -39.15 -17.50
N PRO A 587 15.28 -40.26 -17.04
CA PRO A 587 14.46 -40.25 -15.83
C PRO A 587 15.25 -39.73 -14.62
N ASP A 588 14.72 -38.71 -13.95
CA ASP A 588 15.26 -38.19 -12.70
C ASP A 588 14.92 -39.11 -11.53
N ALA A 589 15.70 -39.06 -10.45
CA ALA A 589 15.40 -39.81 -9.24
C ALA A 589 14.21 -39.19 -8.47
N ALA A 590 13.54 -39.94 -7.60
CA ALA A 590 12.55 -39.35 -6.70
C ALA A 590 13.24 -38.39 -5.71
N VAL A 591 12.62 -37.25 -5.41
CA VAL A 591 13.11 -36.28 -4.41
C VAL A 591 12.48 -36.47 -3.02
N THR A 592 11.72 -37.55 -2.79
CA THR A 592 10.99 -37.79 -1.53
C THR A 592 11.91 -37.70 -0.31
N ASP A 593 13.13 -38.24 -0.37
CA ASP A 593 14.09 -38.19 0.74
C ASP A 593 14.50 -36.75 1.08
N LEU A 594 14.70 -35.89 0.06
CA LEU A 594 15.02 -34.47 0.26
C LEU A 594 13.80 -33.70 0.79
N MET A 595 12.58 -34.07 0.35
CA MET A 595 11.34 -33.50 0.88
C MET A 595 11.16 -33.84 2.36
N GLU A 596 11.40 -35.10 2.76
CA GLU A 596 11.34 -35.53 4.17
C GLU A 596 12.41 -34.82 5.01
N GLN A 597 13.64 -34.70 4.49
CA GLN A 597 14.70 -33.95 5.17
C GLN A 597 14.35 -32.47 5.32
N LEU A 598 13.73 -31.84 4.31
CA LEU A 598 13.28 -30.45 4.38
C LEU A 598 12.15 -30.29 5.40
N ASP A 599 11.12 -31.14 5.34
CA ASP A 599 10.01 -31.14 6.28
C ASP A 599 10.52 -31.25 7.73
N ARG A 600 11.44 -32.21 7.98
CA ARG A 600 12.06 -32.37 9.29
C ARG A 600 12.89 -31.15 9.71
N ALA A 601 13.69 -30.58 8.79
CA ALA A 601 14.55 -29.44 9.08
C ALA A 601 13.75 -28.15 9.35
N LEU A 602 12.63 -27.93 8.66
CA LEU A 602 11.74 -26.79 8.88
C LEU A 602 11.05 -26.85 10.26
N PHE A 603 10.86 -28.05 10.82
CA PHE A 603 9.94 -28.28 11.94
C PHE A 603 10.50 -29.00 13.17
N PHE A 604 11.71 -29.56 13.15
CA PHE A 604 12.26 -30.21 14.35
C PHE A 604 13.65 -29.73 14.73
N GLN A 605 14.22 -28.77 13.98
CA GLN A 605 15.61 -28.33 14.17
C GLN A 605 16.61 -29.48 14.25
N GLU A 606 16.28 -30.65 13.68
CA GLU A 606 17.22 -31.77 13.59
C GLU A 606 18.21 -31.50 12.46
N GLY A 607 19.48 -31.33 12.83
CA GLY A 607 20.57 -31.88 12.03
C GLY A 607 21.81 -31.01 11.85
N ASP A 608 22.89 -31.39 12.54
CA ASP A 608 24.28 -31.14 12.13
C ASP A 608 24.64 -31.82 10.77
N GLN A 609 23.67 -32.42 10.05
CA GLN A 609 23.83 -33.11 8.77
C GLN A 609 22.76 -32.77 7.70
N SER A 610 21.94 -31.72 7.88
CA SER A 610 20.94 -31.32 6.88
C SER A 610 21.60 -30.80 5.59
N PRO A 611 21.15 -31.19 4.37
CA PRO A 611 21.65 -30.59 3.14
C PRO A 611 21.21 -29.13 2.98
N TRP A 612 20.26 -28.66 3.79
CA TRP A 612 19.69 -27.31 3.76
C TRP A 612 20.44 -26.37 4.71
N THR A 613 20.87 -25.23 4.19
CA THR A 613 21.51 -24.17 4.97
C THR A 613 20.50 -23.42 5.83
N THR A 614 20.95 -22.78 6.92
CA THR A 614 20.09 -21.95 7.77
C THR A 614 19.40 -20.82 7.00
N ALA A 615 20.05 -20.24 6.00
CA ALA A 615 19.45 -19.20 5.16
C ALA A 615 18.33 -19.76 4.26
N GLU A 616 18.54 -20.93 3.64
CA GLU A 616 17.51 -21.64 2.87
C GLU A 616 16.32 -21.99 3.76
N LEU A 617 16.55 -22.57 4.95
CA LEU A 617 15.48 -22.94 5.87
C LEU A 617 14.66 -21.74 6.34
N ARG A 618 15.30 -20.59 6.61
CA ARG A 618 14.58 -19.34 6.94
C ARG A 618 13.68 -18.89 5.79
N ARG A 619 14.22 -18.84 4.56
CA ARG A 619 13.45 -18.45 3.37
C ARG A 619 12.28 -19.40 3.12
N LEU A 620 12.55 -20.71 3.11
CA LEU A 620 11.58 -21.76 2.83
C LEU A 620 10.51 -21.87 3.93
N SER A 621 10.85 -21.58 5.19
CA SER A 621 9.88 -21.52 6.28
C SER A 621 8.84 -20.41 6.04
N THR A 622 9.27 -19.23 5.59
CA THR A 622 8.37 -18.12 5.24
C THR A 622 7.52 -18.43 4.01
N GLU A 623 8.09 -19.09 2.99
CA GLU A 623 7.40 -19.40 1.73
C GLU A 623 6.35 -20.53 1.88
N GLY A 624 6.66 -21.57 2.66
CA GLY A 624 5.89 -22.82 2.67
C GLY A 624 5.19 -23.17 3.99
N GLY A 625 5.59 -22.57 5.12
CA GLY A 625 5.10 -22.96 6.44
C GLY A 625 3.58 -22.92 6.59
N ARG A 626 2.92 -21.97 5.93
CA ARG A 626 1.46 -21.80 5.93
C ARG A 626 0.68 -22.94 5.27
N PHE A 627 1.30 -23.72 4.38
CA PHE A 627 0.60 -24.79 3.68
C PHE A 627 0.62 -26.12 4.42
N ARG A 628 1.43 -26.26 5.48
CA ARG A 628 1.74 -27.56 6.10
C ARG A 628 0.51 -28.42 6.41
N GLU A 629 -0.58 -27.80 6.83
CA GLU A 629 -1.85 -28.48 7.11
C GLU A 629 -2.43 -29.27 5.92
N THR A 630 -1.99 -28.96 4.70
CA THR A 630 -2.36 -29.63 3.46
C THR A 630 -1.49 -30.86 3.13
N SER A 631 -0.43 -31.12 3.91
CA SER A 631 0.48 -32.24 3.62
C SER A 631 -0.20 -33.60 3.76
N ARG A 632 0.05 -34.48 2.80
CA ARG A 632 -0.43 -35.87 2.83
C ARG A 632 0.68 -36.87 3.05
N LEU A 633 1.90 -36.51 2.69
CA LEU A 633 3.08 -37.34 2.91
C LEU A 633 3.50 -37.32 4.38
N PHE A 634 3.30 -36.19 5.06
CA PHE A 634 3.76 -35.96 6.42
C PHE A 634 2.64 -35.49 7.37
N PRO A 635 1.48 -36.20 7.44
CA PRO A 635 0.29 -35.72 8.16
C PRO A 635 0.43 -35.81 9.69
N ASN A 636 1.29 -36.71 10.17
CA ASN A 636 1.50 -36.98 11.60
C ASN A 636 2.66 -36.20 12.18
N THR A 637 3.26 -35.29 11.40
CA THR A 637 4.37 -34.46 11.83
C THR A 637 3.78 -33.33 12.67
N PRO A 638 3.81 -33.37 14.02
CA PRO A 638 3.28 -32.29 14.84
C PRO A 638 4.02 -30.99 14.52
N PHE A 639 3.33 -29.85 14.62
CA PHE A 639 3.82 -28.51 14.30
C PHE A 639 5.11 -28.04 15.03
N HIS A 640 6.12 -28.86 15.36
CA HIS A 640 7.30 -28.39 16.10
C HIS A 640 7.99 -27.32 15.24
N GLY A 641 8.49 -26.26 15.88
CA GLY A 641 8.60 -24.91 15.32
C GLY A 641 9.52 -24.74 14.10
N GLY A 642 9.65 -23.57 13.48
CA GLY A 642 9.43 -22.22 14.03
C GLY A 642 8.00 -21.72 14.05
N LEU A 643 7.76 -20.76 14.95
CA LEU A 643 6.46 -20.20 15.33
C LEU A 643 5.63 -21.04 16.31
N ARG A 644 6.26 -21.86 17.15
CA ARG A 644 5.65 -22.29 18.40
C ARG A 644 6.62 -22.39 19.57
N THR A 645 6.16 -22.04 20.76
CA THR A 645 6.89 -22.09 22.03
C THR A 645 6.08 -22.91 23.03
N GLN A 646 6.64 -24.02 23.52
CA GLN A 646 6.04 -24.79 24.62
C GLN A 646 6.19 -24.01 25.93
N LEU A 647 5.09 -23.77 26.65
CA LEU A 647 5.11 -23.04 27.92
C LEU A 647 5.00 -23.99 29.13
N SER A 648 4.29 -25.11 29.01
CA SER A 648 4.28 -26.21 30.00
C SER A 648 4.01 -27.55 29.31
N ASP A 649 3.94 -28.67 30.03
CA ASP A 649 3.66 -30.00 29.45
C ASP A 649 2.37 -30.03 28.60
N ASP A 650 1.37 -29.23 28.99
CA ASP A 650 0.06 -29.20 28.35
C ASP A 650 -0.23 -27.89 27.59
N VAL A 651 0.64 -26.88 27.60
CA VAL A 651 0.32 -25.54 27.04
C VAL A 651 1.35 -25.09 26.01
N VAL A 652 0.86 -24.67 24.83
CA VAL A 652 1.67 -24.21 23.70
C VAL A 652 1.24 -22.84 23.24
N LEU A 653 2.20 -21.95 22.99
CA LEU A 653 2.00 -20.71 22.26
C LEU A 653 2.33 -20.92 20.77
N VAL A 654 1.37 -20.66 19.89
CA VAL A 654 1.51 -20.67 18.44
C VAL A 654 1.63 -19.22 17.97
N LEU A 655 2.72 -18.87 17.30
CA LEU A 655 3.01 -17.51 16.88
C LEU A 655 2.47 -17.26 15.46
N ASP A 656 1.70 -16.19 15.29
CA ASP A 656 1.39 -15.62 13.98
C ASP A 656 2.06 -14.23 13.90
N PRO A 657 3.16 -14.07 13.14
CA PRO A 657 3.87 -12.81 13.05
C PRO A 657 3.12 -11.73 12.25
N LEU A 658 2.03 -12.09 11.55
CA LEU A 658 1.22 -11.17 10.74
C LEU A 658 -0.24 -11.04 11.23
N GLY A 659 -0.61 -11.77 12.28
CA GLY A 659 -1.98 -11.85 12.78
C GLY A 659 -2.03 -12.15 14.27
N GLN A 660 -2.94 -13.04 14.69
CA GLN A 660 -3.12 -13.37 16.10
C GLN A 660 -2.46 -14.71 16.44
N SER A 661 -1.53 -14.65 17.38
CA SER A 661 -0.89 -15.82 17.99
C SER A 661 -1.85 -16.49 18.98
N SER A 662 -1.77 -17.81 19.19
CA SER A 662 -2.73 -18.52 20.06
C SER A 662 -2.05 -19.26 21.20
N LEU A 663 -2.58 -19.15 22.44
CA LEU A 663 -2.29 -20.16 23.47
C LEU A 663 -3.29 -21.31 23.39
N VAL A 664 -2.75 -22.52 23.39
CA VAL A 664 -3.50 -23.77 23.24
C VAL A 664 -3.21 -24.67 24.44
N ASP A 665 -4.26 -25.04 25.19
CA ASP A 665 -4.22 -26.13 26.17
C ASP A 665 -4.46 -27.46 25.46
N LEU A 666 -3.41 -28.25 25.33
CA LEU A 666 -3.41 -29.56 24.67
C LEU A 666 -4.29 -30.58 25.40
N ALA A 667 -4.56 -30.38 26.70
CA ALA A 667 -5.47 -31.22 27.47
C ALA A 667 -6.95 -30.82 27.30
N GLY A 668 -7.25 -29.73 26.57
CA GLY A 668 -8.60 -29.29 26.25
C GLY A 668 -9.42 -28.78 27.44
N ARG A 669 -8.78 -28.39 28.55
CA ARG A 669 -9.46 -27.87 29.74
C ARG A 669 -9.86 -26.41 29.56
N VAL A 670 -9.11 -25.68 28.74
CA VAL A 670 -9.31 -24.27 28.41
C VAL A 670 -9.56 -24.13 26.91
N LYS A 671 -10.51 -23.27 26.51
CA LYS A 671 -10.72 -22.92 25.10
C LYS A 671 -9.53 -22.11 24.56
N LEU A 672 -9.20 -22.33 23.29
CA LEU A 672 -8.19 -21.55 22.55
C LEU A 672 -8.43 -20.03 22.72
N ARG A 673 -7.35 -19.30 22.94
CA ARG A 673 -7.34 -17.83 23.03
C ARG A 673 -6.27 -17.26 22.10
N GLU A 674 -6.58 -16.12 21.51
CA GLU A 674 -5.78 -15.44 20.49
C GLU A 674 -5.25 -14.10 21.03
N TYR A 675 -4.04 -13.71 20.63
CA TYR A 675 -3.25 -12.60 21.16
C TYR A 675 -2.44 -11.94 20.04
N ASP A 676 -2.30 -10.62 20.08
CA ASP A 676 -1.40 -9.88 19.18
C ASP A 676 0.08 -9.95 19.62
N LEU A 677 0.98 -9.41 18.79
CA LEU A 677 2.42 -9.48 19.05
C LEU A 677 2.85 -8.75 20.35
N PRO A 678 2.39 -7.52 20.66
CA PRO A 678 2.64 -6.89 21.97
C PRO A 678 2.19 -7.74 23.16
N GLN A 679 0.97 -8.29 23.11
CA GLN A 679 0.41 -9.17 24.12
C GLN A 679 1.26 -10.43 24.32
N VAL A 680 1.70 -11.05 23.23
CA VAL A 680 2.63 -12.18 23.28
C VAL A 680 3.95 -11.82 23.96
N ARG A 681 4.55 -10.67 23.62
CA ARG A 681 5.81 -10.22 24.22
C ARG A 681 5.64 -10.01 25.74
N MET A 682 4.51 -9.45 26.18
CA MET A 682 4.21 -9.27 27.60
C MET A 682 3.97 -10.63 28.30
N LEU A 683 3.17 -11.53 27.72
CA LEU A 683 2.93 -12.86 28.27
C LEU A 683 4.23 -13.63 28.47
N LEU A 684 5.14 -13.59 27.49
CA LEU A 684 6.46 -14.22 27.60
C LEU A 684 7.36 -13.56 28.65
N ALA A 685 7.36 -12.22 28.71
CA ALA A 685 8.11 -11.48 29.73
C ALA A 685 7.63 -11.80 31.14
N ALA A 686 6.31 -11.86 31.37
CA ALA A 686 5.70 -12.18 32.65
C ALA A 686 5.86 -13.66 33.03
N PHE A 687 5.82 -14.57 32.04
CA PHE A 687 5.92 -16.00 32.27
C PHE A 687 7.33 -16.42 32.70
N ASN A 688 8.36 -16.17 31.89
CA ASN A 688 9.73 -16.60 32.19
C ASN A 688 10.82 -15.67 31.61
N GLY A 689 10.50 -14.39 31.40
CA GLY A 689 11.48 -13.42 30.93
C GLY A 689 12.56 -13.13 31.99
N PRO A 690 13.82 -12.89 31.59
CA PRO A 690 14.82 -12.27 32.47
C PRO A 690 14.27 -11.00 33.14
N GLN A 691 14.72 -10.66 34.35
CA GLN A 691 14.23 -9.50 35.11
C GLN A 691 14.27 -8.18 34.29
N ASP A 692 15.31 -7.98 33.48
CA ASP A 692 15.46 -6.81 32.60
C ASP A 692 14.44 -6.78 31.45
N SER A 693 13.79 -7.90 31.11
CA SER A 693 12.88 -8.00 29.96
C SER A 693 11.57 -7.24 30.15
N VAL A 694 11.12 -7.09 31.40
CA VAL A 694 9.92 -6.32 31.75
C VAL A 694 10.18 -4.82 31.56
N GLU A 695 11.37 -4.35 31.97
CA GLU A 695 11.79 -2.97 31.75
C GLU A 695 12.06 -2.66 30.28
N GLU A 696 12.67 -3.60 29.55
CA GLU A 696 12.83 -3.49 28.09
C GLU A 696 11.47 -3.48 27.37
N PHE A 697 10.48 -4.25 27.84
CA PHE A 697 9.13 -4.18 27.32
C PHE A 697 8.53 -2.79 27.55
N ARG A 698 8.62 -2.26 28.78
CA ARG A 698 8.13 -0.93 29.16
C ARG A 698 8.68 0.15 28.23
N LEU A 699 10.00 0.17 28.04
CA LEU A 699 10.68 1.12 27.14
C LEU A 699 10.28 0.91 25.67
N SER A 700 10.03 -0.34 25.25
CA SER A 700 9.61 -0.65 23.89
C SER A 700 8.17 -0.28 23.58
N ALA A 701 7.29 -0.38 24.58
CA ALA A 701 5.87 -0.07 24.50
C ALA A 701 5.56 1.35 24.99
N ALA A 702 6.60 2.14 25.36
CA ALA A 702 6.49 3.49 25.90
C ALA A 702 5.47 3.59 27.05
N LEU A 703 5.57 2.70 28.03
CA LEU A 703 4.63 2.65 29.16
C LEU A 703 5.18 3.37 30.39
N THR A 704 4.28 4.00 31.16
CA THR A 704 4.55 4.38 32.56
C THR A 704 4.62 3.13 33.44
N HIS A 705 5.08 3.28 34.68
CA HIS A 705 5.12 2.15 35.62
C HIS A 705 3.71 1.74 36.07
N LEU A 706 2.73 2.66 36.05
CA LEU A 706 1.32 2.33 36.28
C LEU A 706 0.69 1.55 35.12
N GLU A 707 1.00 1.91 33.88
CA GLU A 707 0.51 1.17 32.71
C GLU A 707 1.14 -0.22 32.61
N LEU A 708 2.46 -0.31 32.83
CA LEU A 708 3.16 -1.58 32.88
C LEU A 708 2.57 -2.54 33.93
N ARG A 709 2.18 -2.01 35.10
CA ARG A 709 1.49 -2.79 36.15
C ARG A 709 0.23 -3.46 35.64
N ARG A 710 -0.59 -2.72 34.91
CA ARG A 710 -1.85 -3.23 34.37
C ARG A 710 -1.62 -4.32 33.35
N GLU A 711 -0.62 -4.15 32.49
CA GLU A 711 -0.20 -5.17 31.51
C GLU A 711 0.32 -6.44 32.18
N ILE A 712 1.11 -6.31 33.26
CA ILE A 712 1.61 -7.47 34.04
C ILE A 712 0.45 -8.17 34.76
N ASP A 713 -0.47 -7.43 35.38
CA ASP A 713 -1.62 -8.01 36.07
C ASP A 713 -2.58 -8.71 35.09
N TRP A 714 -2.78 -8.14 33.91
CA TRP A 714 -3.49 -8.78 32.80
C TRP A 714 -2.79 -10.09 32.38
N ALA A 715 -1.47 -10.05 32.14
CA ALA A 715 -0.71 -11.23 31.74
C ALA A 715 -0.73 -12.33 32.81
N ARG A 716 -0.65 -11.96 34.10
CA ARG A 716 -0.81 -12.89 35.23
C ARG A 716 -2.17 -13.57 35.23
N ALA A 717 -3.24 -12.79 35.01
CA ALA A 717 -4.59 -13.33 34.93
C ALA A 717 -4.72 -14.31 33.76
N GLU A 718 -4.22 -13.94 32.57
CA GLU A 718 -4.28 -14.77 31.36
C GLU A 718 -3.46 -16.06 31.49
N LEU A 719 -2.21 -15.99 31.96
CA LEU A 719 -1.39 -17.18 32.23
C LEU A 719 -2.07 -18.11 33.25
N GLY A 720 -2.69 -17.52 34.29
CA GLY A 720 -3.43 -18.26 35.31
C GLY A 720 -4.61 -19.06 34.75
N VAL A 721 -5.29 -18.58 33.68
CA VAL A 721 -6.35 -19.34 33.00
C VAL A 721 -5.83 -20.68 32.48
N PHE A 722 -4.58 -20.72 31.99
CA PHE A 722 -3.92 -21.92 31.47
C PHE A 722 -3.14 -22.72 32.54
N GLY A 723 -3.28 -22.37 33.83
CA GLY A 723 -2.55 -23.00 34.92
C GLY A 723 -1.05 -22.71 34.91
N LEU A 724 -0.61 -21.69 34.18
CA LEU A 724 0.77 -21.23 34.13
C LEU A 724 1.02 -20.20 35.24
N ALA A 725 2.13 -20.34 35.97
CA ALA A 725 2.55 -19.36 36.96
C ALA A 725 3.41 -18.28 36.29
N ALA A 726 3.12 -17.01 36.54
CA ALA A 726 4.02 -15.92 36.13
C ALA A 726 5.22 -15.89 37.08
N HIS A 727 6.44 -15.97 36.54
CA HIS A 727 7.68 -16.01 37.34
C HIS A 727 8.41 -14.67 37.43
N ALA A 728 7.97 -13.63 36.72
CA ALA A 728 8.59 -12.31 36.83
C ALA A 728 8.43 -11.73 38.26
N GLU A 729 9.54 -11.60 39.00
CA GLU A 729 9.64 -10.92 40.30
C GLU A 729 9.55 -9.38 40.17
N TRP A 730 8.67 -8.89 39.31
CA TRP A 730 8.33 -7.48 39.28
C TRP A 730 7.19 -7.26 40.29
N SER A 731 7.57 -6.82 41.49
CA SER A 731 6.65 -6.41 42.55
C SER A 731 6.98 -4.96 42.90
N PRO A 732 6.06 -4.00 42.70
CA PRO A 732 6.32 -2.62 43.05
C PRO A 732 6.44 -2.54 44.57
N VAL A 733 7.56 -2.02 45.07
CA VAL A 733 7.64 -1.60 46.47
C VAL A 733 6.67 -0.43 46.62
N ARG A 734 5.46 -0.69 47.12
CA ARG A 734 4.48 0.37 47.38
C ARG A 734 5.01 1.24 48.51
N THR A 735 5.43 2.46 48.19
CA THR A 735 5.67 3.48 49.22
C THR A 735 4.32 3.81 49.86
N PRO A 736 4.14 3.55 51.17
CA PRO A 736 2.90 3.87 51.86
C PRO A 736 2.60 5.37 51.75
N ASP A 737 1.31 5.71 51.74
CA ASP A 737 0.91 7.12 51.79
C ASP A 737 1.29 7.72 53.15
N ALA A 738 1.91 8.90 53.12
CA ALA A 738 2.22 9.67 54.31
C ALA A 738 0.94 10.32 54.88
N PRO A 739 0.88 10.64 56.18
CA PRO A 739 -0.25 11.38 56.74
C PRO A 739 -0.36 12.79 56.14
N LEU A 740 -1.59 13.22 55.84
CA LEU A 740 -1.93 14.57 55.35
C LEU A 740 -2.50 15.43 56.48
N GLY A 741 -2.27 16.75 56.39
CA GLY A 741 -3.02 17.74 57.16
C GLY A 741 -4.45 17.88 56.64
N ASN A 742 -5.35 18.43 57.46
CA ASN A 742 -6.77 18.59 57.13
C ASN A 742 -7.14 20.04 56.73
N ASP A 743 -6.17 20.91 56.44
CA ASP A 743 -6.45 22.32 56.13
C ASP A 743 -6.49 22.55 54.59
N PRO A 744 -7.67 22.77 53.99
CA PRO A 744 -7.80 23.03 52.55
C PRO A 744 -7.26 24.41 52.12
N ASP A 745 -6.96 25.30 53.08
CA ASP A 745 -6.40 26.62 52.82
C ASP A 745 -4.86 26.60 52.76
N ASP A 746 -4.23 25.43 52.96
CA ASP A 746 -2.79 25.25 52.74
C ASP A 746 -2.41 25.50 51.27
N ALA A 747 -1.14 25.91 51.07
CA ALA A 747 -0.59 26.15 49.75
C ALA A 747 -0.64 24.88 48.88
N LEU A 748 -0.96 25.04 47.58
CA LEU A 748 -1.09 23.93 46.63
C LEU A 748 0.11 22.98 46.72
N CYS A 749 -0.19 21.71 46.99
CA CYS A 749 0.77 20.61 47.08
C CYS A 749 1.93 20.85 48.06
N ALA A 750 1.78 21.68 49.10
CA ALA A 750 2.86 22.06 50.03
C ALA A 750 3.67 20.88 50.58
N ALA A 751 3.02 19.76 50.90
CA ALA A 751 3.67 18.54 51.40
C ALA A 751 4.72 17.96 50.42
N PHE A 752 4.57 18.21 49.11
CA PHE A 752 5.52 17.77 48.09
C PHE A 752 6.81 18.61 48.04
N GLU A 753 7.00 19.61 48.91
CA GLU A 753 8.31 20.28 49.07
C GLU A 753 9.37 19.27 49.54
N ASP A 754 8.98 18.30 50.37
CA ASP A 754 9.79 17.13 50.72
C ASP A 754 9.73 16.09 49.59
N ALA A 755 10.89 15.78 49.00
CA ALA A 755 11.01 14.80 47.92
C ALA A 755 10.64 13.37 48.33
N SER A 756 10.65 13.07 49.63
CA SER A 756 10.30 11.75 50.18
C SER A 756 8.79 11.56 50.44
N PHE A 757 8.00 12.63 50.35
CA PHE A 757 6.56 12.59 50.58
C PHE A 757 5.84 11.77 49.50
N SER A 758 4.90 10.92 49.93
CA SER A 758 4.18 9.99 49.04
C SER A 758 2.68 10.03 49.32
N GLN A 759 1.90 10.15 48.25
CA GLN A 759 0.45 9.91 48.18
C GLN A 759 0.12 8.96 47.02
N ARG A 760 1.08 8.10 46.64
CA ARG A 760 1.01 7.27 45.43
C ARG A 760 -0.24 6.40 45.38
N CYS A 761 -0.65 5.77 46.50
CA CYS A 761 -1.79 4.85 46.45
C CYS A 761 -3.10 5.62 46.24
N ILE A 762 -3.29 6.74 46.94
CA ILE A 762 -4.50 7.58 46.76
C ILE A 762 -4.51 8.27 45.39
N LEU A 763 -3.38 8.74 44.88
CA LEU A 763 -3.32 9.37 43.55
C LEU A 763 -3.51 8.36 42.41
N GLU A 764 -3.13 7.09 42.59
CA GLU A 764 -3.52 6.01 41.69
C GLU A 764 -5.03 5.72 41.73
N GLU A 765 -5.66 5.78 42.90
CA GLU A 765 -7.12 5.71 43.03
C GLU A 765 -7.79 6.89 42.29
N PHE A 766 -7.23 8.11 42.39
CA PHE A 766 -7.70 9.28 41.68
C PHE A 766 -7.57 9.13 40.15
N ASN A 767 -6.40 8.70 39.67
CA ASN A 767 -6.17 8.40 38.25
C ASN A 767 -7.19 7.40 37.71
N LYS A 768 -7.44 6.31 38.46
CA LYS A 768 -8.43 5.29 38.10
C LYS A 768 -9.85 5.87 38.07
N ALA A 769 -10.22 6.74 39.01
CA ALA A 769 -11.52 7.39 39.02
C ALA A 769 -11.72 8.26 37.77
N LEU A 770 -10.74 9.08 37.39
CA LEU A 770 -10.77 9.88 36.17
C LEU A 770 -10.97 9.01 34.92
N GLN A 771 -10.19 7.94 34.78
CA GLN A 771 -10.30 7.01 33.65
C GLN A 771 -11.65 6.29 33.61
N SER A 772 -12.19 5.90 34.76
CA SER A 772 -13.51 5.23 34.84
C SER A 772 -14.67 6.11 34.38
N GLN A 773 -14.51 7.43 34.51
CA GLN A 773 -15.47 8.41 34.01
C GLN A 773 -15.20 8.79 32.54
N GLY A 774 -14.18 8.21 31.89
CA GLY A 774 -13.81 8.53 30.52
C GLY A 774 -13.15 9.90 30.36
N TYR A 775 -12.46 10.40 31.39
CA TYR A 775 -11.72 11.66 31.33
C TYR A 775 -10.47 11.49 30.45
N ARG A 776 -10.58 11.84 29.17
CA ARG A 776 -9.52 11.78 28.15
C ARG A 776 -9.72 12.91 27.12
N GLU A 777 -8.63 13.36 26.51
CA GLU A 777 -8.62 14.55 25.63
C GLU A 777 -9.65 14.45 24.49
N ASP A 778 -9.66 13.36 23.72
CA ASP A 778 -10.59 13.13 22.62
C ASP A 778 -12.07 13.17 23.05
N ALA A 779 -12.40 12.55 24.19
CA ALA A 779 -13.76 12.56 24.73
C ALA A 779 -14.19 13.96 25.20
N ILE A 780 -13.27 14.71 25.81
CA ILE A 780 -13.54 16.09 26.27
C ILE A 780 -13.67 17.03 25.07
N CYS A 781 -12.76 16.94 24.10
CA CYS A 781 -12.80 17.68 22.83
C CYS A 781 -14.10 17.42 22.07
N ALA A 782 -14.54 16.16 21.97
CA ALA A 782 -15.81 15.80 21.35
C ALA A 782 -17.04 16.37 22.10
N LEU A 783 -16.98 16.44 23.45
CA LEU A 783 -18.04 17.07 24.25
C LEU A 783 -18.09 18.58 24.08
N LEU A 784 -16.94 19.22 23.90
CA LEU A 784 -16.81 20.67 23.80
C LEU A 784 -16.80 21.21 22.36
N ASP A 785 -16.71 20.33 21.36
CA ASP A 785 -16.63 20.67 19.93
C ASP A 785 -15.37 21.53 19.64
N CYS A 786 -14.21 21.04 20.08
CA CYS A 786 -12.91 21.71 19.88
C CYS A 786 -11.81 20.73 19.49
N ASP A 787 -10.80 21.21 18.74
CA ASP A 787 -9.73 20.37 18.20
C ASP A 787 -8.69 19.93 19.25
N SER A 788 -8.53 20.72 20.31
CA SER A 788 -7.56 20.48 21.39
C SER A 788 -8.03 21.14 22.70
N LEU A 789 -7.60 20.61 23.85
CA LEU A 789 -7.90 21.26 25.15
C LEU A 789 -7.18 22.59 25.31
N GLN A 790 -6.06 22.77 24.61
CA GLN A 790 -5.24 23.97 24.70
C GLN A 790 -5.90 25.17 23.99
N THR A 791 -6.97 24.95 23.21
CA THR A 791 -7.75 26.01 22.54
C THR A 791 -8.99 26.46 23.32
N ILE A 792 -9.21 25.95 24.54
CA ILE A 792 -10.35 26.35 25.37
C ILE A 792 -10.15 27.78 25.88
N GLU A 793 -11.10 28.67 25.60
CA GLU A 793 -11.05 30.09 25.98
C GLU A 793 -12.03 30.45 27.13
N PRO A 794 -11.69 31.44 28.00
CA PRO A 794 -12.50 31.83 29.15
C PRO A 794 -13.90 32.29 28.79
N THR A 795 -14.01 32.99 27.66
CA THR A 795 -15.26 33.53 27.13
C THR A 795 -16.25 32.41 26.77
N HIS A 796 -15.77 31.19 26.51
CA HIS A 796 -16.60 30.04 26.16
C HIS A 796 -17.05 29.22 27.38
N LEU A 797 -16.37 29.33 28.53
CA LEU A 797 -16.57 28.41 29.67
C LEU A 797 -18.04 28.36 30.13
N ARG A 798 -18.68 29.52 30.26
CA ARG A 798 -20.09 29.60 30.68
C ARG A 798 -21.04 29.04 29.62
N TYR A 799 -20.71 29.21 28.35
CA TYR A 799 -21.49 28.65 27.25
C TYR A 799 -21.40 27.12 27.24
N TYR A 800 -20.19 26.58 27.37
CA TYR A 800 -19.96 25.13 27.46
C TYR A 800 -20.73 24.50 28.62
N ASP A 801 -20.62 25.08 29.82
CA ASP A 801 -21.31 24.61 31.02
C ASP A 801 -22.83 24.56 30.85
N ARG A 802 -23.43 25.62 30.28
CA ARG A 802 -24.89 25.79 30.20
C ARG A 802 -25.57 25.15 28.99
N ASN A 803 -24.88 25.07 27.85
CA ASN A 803 -25.53 24.76 26.57
C ASN A 803 -24.95 23.53 25.86
N ARG A 804 -23.79 23.01 26.28
CA ARG A 804 -23.12 21.88 25.61
C ARG A 804 -22.97 20.67 26.53
N LEU A 805 -22.48 20.86 27.75
CA LEU A 805 -22.18 19.75 28.64
C LEU A 805 -23.46 19.07 29.18
N PRO A 806 -23.61 17.75 29.02
CA PRO A 806 -24.74 17.00 29.58
C PRO A 806 -24.61 16.78 31.10
N ASP A 807 -25.61 16.15 31.71
CA ASP A 807 -25.58 15.72 33.11
C ASP A 807 -24.96 14.32 33.24
N THR A 808 -23.66 14.23 33.01
CA THR A 808 -22.88 12.97 33.11
C THR A 808 -21.67 13.15 34.03
N GLY A 809 -21.10 12.05 34.52
CA GLY A 809 -19.91 12.11 35.38
C GLY A 809 -18.70 12.75 34.69
N LEU A 810 -18.47 12.45 33.40
CA LEU A 810 -17.43 13.12 32.60
C LEU A 810 -17.65 14.63 32.53
N ALA A 811 -18.88 15.06 32.21
CA ALA A 811 -19.22 16.47 32.12
C ALA A 811 -19.03 17.20 33.45
N ASP A 812 -19.33 16.55 34.58
CA ASP A 812 -19.10 17.12 35.91
C ASP A 812 -17.60 17.27 36.24
N LEU A 813 -16.76 16.31 35.83
CA LEU A 813 -15.31 16.46 35.95
C LEU A 813 -14.76 17.58 35.06
N VAL A 814 -15.28 17.75 33.84
CA VAL A 814 -14.94 18.88 32.95
C VAL A 814 -15.38 20.20 33.59
N ARG A 815 -16.58 20.24 34.18
CA ARG A 815 -17.07 21.38 34.96
C ARG A 815 -16.13 21.74 36.10
N LEU A 816 -15.71 20.75 36.89
CA LEU A 816 -14.86 20.94 38.05
C LEU A 816 -13.45 21.42 37.68
N PHE A 817 -12.80 20.74 36.73
CA PHE A 817 -11.37 20.89 36.46
C PHE A 817 -11.01 21.76 35.25
N LEU A 818 -11.92 22.06 34.32
CA LEU A 818 -11.61 22.89 33.13
C LEU A 818 -12.50 24.12 33.01
N LEU A 819 -13.77 24.04 33.45
CA LEU A 819 -14.71 25.17 33.41
C LEU A 819 -14.83 25.91 34.75
N ARG A 820 -14.15 25.43 35.79
CA ARG A 820 -14.07 26.02 37.14
C ARG A 820 -15.41 26.21 37.85
N ALA A 821 -16.36 25.35 37.56
CA ALA A 821 -17.58 25.25 38.34
C ALA A 821 -17.32 24.55 39.68
N ALA A 822 -18.21 24.77 40.65
CA ALA A 822 -18.16 24.07 41.93
C ALA A 822 -19.18 22.92 41.94
N LEU A 823 -18.92 21.83 42.66
CA LEU A 823 -19.81 20.68 42.82
C LEU A 823 -20.11 20.43 44.31
N SER A 824 -21.25 19.81 44.63
CA SER A 824 -21.58 19.47 46.02
C SER A 824 -20.65 18.35 46.54
N THR A 825 -20.48 18.28 47.85
CA THR A 825 -19.64 17.24 48.49
C THR A 825 -20.09 15.84 48.07
N GLU A 826 -21.39 15.57 48.11
CA GLU A 826 -21.96 14.27 47.76
C GLU A 826 -21.64 13.89 46.32
N ARG A 827 -21.68 14.88 45.40
CA ARG A 827 -21.42 14.63 43.98
C ARG A 827 -19.95 14.36 43.70
N ILE A 828 -19.02 15.10 44.30
CA ILE A 828 -17.59 14.83 44.10
C ILE A 828 -17.20 13.49 44.75
N GLU A 829 -17.73 13.17 45.93
CA GLU A 829 -17.49 11.88 46.58
C GLU A 829 -18.04 10.70 45.78
N GLU A 830 -19.18 10.88 45.09
CA GLU A 830 -19.71 9.88 44.16
C GLU A 830 -18.76 9.64 42.97
N LEU A 831 -18.18 10.70 42.42
CA LEU A 831 -17.31 10.62 41.23
C LEU A 831 -15.90 10.11 41.54
N LEU A 832 -15.31 10.53 42.67
CA LEU A 832 -13.90 10.31 42.99
C LEU A 832 -13.68 9.40 44.20
N GLY A 833 -14.67 9.23 45.07
CA GLY A 833 -14.56 8.52 46.35
C GLY A 833 -14.05 9.41 47.49
N ASN A 834 -14.63 9.23 48.68
CA ASN A 834 -14.35 10.06 49.87
C ASN A 834 -12.85 10.13 50.24
N ARG A 835 -12.10 9.03 50.13
CA ARG A 835 -10.65 9.01 50.42
C ARG A 835 -9.85 9.92 49.49
N VAL A 836 -10.16 9.89 48.20
CA VAL A 836 -9.53 10.74 47.19
C VAL A 836 -9.89 12.21 47.43
N VAL A 837 -11.18 12.50 47.67
CA VAL A 837 -11.64 13.87 47.97
C VAL A 837 -10.91 14.45 49.17
N ASN A 838 -10.84 13.73 50.29
CA ASN A 838 -10.13 14.22 51.49
C ASN A 838 -8.64 14.50 51.21
N ALA A 839 -7.98 13.65 50.41
CA ALA A 839 -6.59 13.88 50.05
C ALA A 839 -6.41 15.09 49.13
N LEU A 840 -7.29 15.28 48.14
CA LEU A 840 -7.27 16.45 47.27
C LEU A 840 -7.53 17.76 48.05
N CYS A 841 -8.38 17.72 49.07
CA CYS A 841 -8.55 18.84 50.01
C CYS A 841 -7.27 19.09 50.82
N GLY A 842 -6.69 18.07 51.45
CA GLY A 842 -5.46 18.20 52.25
C GLY A 842 -4.20 18.55 51.43
N LEU A 843 -4.24 18.34 50.10
CA LEU A 843 -3.20 18.79 49.16
C LEU A 843 -3.48 20.20 48.61
N GLY A 844 -4.58 20.84 48.99
CA GLY A 844 -4.98 22.16 48.51
C GLY A 844 -5.36 22.20 47.03
N VAL A 845 -5.74 21.05 46.44
CA VAL A 845 -6.22 20.92 45.05
C VAL A 845 -7.70 21.30 44.96
N LEU A 846 -8.50 20.90 45.95
CA LEU A 846 -9.89 21.29 46.09
C LEU A 846 -10.06 22.36 47.18
N VAL A 847 -10.83 23.40 46.87
CA VAL A 847 -11.10 24.52 47.76
C VAL A 847 -12.59 24.75 47.94
N ARG A 848 -12.95 25.36 49.06
CA ARG A 848 -14.34 25.61 49.40
C ARG A 848 -14.85 26.88 48.72
N ARG A 849 -15.94 26.76 47.96
CA ARG A 849 -16.71 27.87 47.39
C ARG A 849 -18.13 27.77 47.93
N ASP A 850 -18.44 28.60 48.92
CA ASP A 850 -19.68 28.53 49.70
C ASP A 850 -19.87 27.15 50.36
N ASP A 851 -20.96 26.45 50.05
CA ASP A 851 -21.29 25.09 50.50
C ASP A 851 -20.79 24.00 49.55
N ARG A 852 -20.05 24.37 48.50
CA ARG A 852 -19.56 23.48 47.42
C ARG A 852 -18.03 23.49 47.34
N TRP A 853 -17.49 22.63 46.49
CA TRP A 853 -16.06 22.48 46.23
C TRP A 853 -15.73 22.85 44.79
N ALA A 854 -14.67 23.62 44.60
CA ALA A 854 -14.09 23.98 43.30
C ALA A 854 -12.64 23.48 43.20
N SER A 855 -12.14 23.33 41.98
CA SER A 855 -10.72 23.05 41.75
C SER A 855 -9.90 24.34 41.82
N ARG A 856 -8.70 24.27 42.39
CA ARG A 856 -7.66 25.32 42.34
C ARG A 856 -6.69 25.12 41.15
N VAL A 857 -6.84 24.03 40.41
CA VAL A 857 -6.00 23.65 39.27
C VAL A 857 -6.84 23.37 38.04
N ASP A 858 -6.26 23.61 36.87
CA ASP A 858 -6.74 22.99 35.63
C ASP A 858 -6.16 21.58 35.52
N LEU A 859 -6.96 20.59 35.10
CA LEU A 859 -6.49 19.21 34.89
C LEU A 859 -6.49 18.86 33.41
N PHE A 860 -5.34 19.01 32.75
CA PHE A 860 -5.19 18.71 31.33
C PHE A 860 -4.94 17.23 31.08
N CYS A 861 -5.40 16.75 29.93
CA CYS A 861 -4.96 15.49 29.35
C CYS A 861 -3.90 15.79 28.27
N SER A 862 -2.82 15.01 28.24
CA SER A 862 -1.84 15.03 27.14
C SER A 862 -1.12 13.68 27.08
N ASP A 863 -1.00 13.10 25.88
CA ASP A 863 -0.41 11.76 25.66
C ASP A 863 -1.06 10.64 26.51
N GLY A 864 -2.34 10.79 26.86
CA GLY A 864 -3.05 9.85 27.74
C GLY A 864 -2.71 9.97 29.23
N LEU A 865 -1.97 11.02 29.63
CA LEU A 865 -1.58 11.33 31.00
C LEU A 865 -2.30 12.58 31.52
N PHE A 866 -2.33 12.75 32.84
CA PHE A 866 -3.04 13.85 33.52
C PHE A 866 -2.08 14.88 34.13
N PHE A 867 -2.30 16.16 33.88
CA PHE A 867 -1.44 17.24 34.35
C PHE A 867 -2.25 18.31 35.07
N ALA A 868 -2.05 18.42 36.38
CA ALA A 868 -2.54 19.55 37.15
C ALA A 868 -1.61 20.76 36.93
N THR A 869 -2.21 21.92 36.63
CA THR A 869 -1.50 23.19 36.47
C THR A 869 -2.27 24.32 37.14
N ASP A 870 -1.62 25.47 37.36
CA ASP A 870 -2.39 26.66 37.70
C ASP A 870 -3.34 27.02 36.54
N HIS A 871 -4.41 27.73 36.89
CA HIS A 871 -5.43 28.16 35.95
C HIS A 871 -4.86 29.09 34.86
N ARG A 872 -5.19 28.84 33.58
CA ARG A 872 -4.70 29.66 32.45
C ARG A 872 -5.02 31.16 32.61
N TYR A 873 -6.13 31.50 33.25
CA TYR A 873 -6.60 32.87 33.43
C TYR A 873 -7.11 33.10 34.85
N MET A 874 -6.47 33.91 35.69
CA MET A 874 -6.82 34.04 37.11
C MET A 874 -7.78 35.22 37.35
N PHE A 875 -9.08 35.00 37.29
CA PHE A 875 -10.10 36.07 37.38
C PHE A 875 -11.10 35.90 38.54
N LEU A 876 -11.07 34.77 39.25
CA LEU A 876 -11.81 34.58 40.49
C LEU A 876 -10.96 34.98 41.70
N ALA A 877 -11.59 35.30 42.83
CA ALA A 877 -10.87 35.76 44.03
C ALA A 877 -9.92 34.68 44.58
N GLU A 878 -10.33 33.43 44.50
CA GLU A 878 -9.55 32.24 44.89
C GLU A 878 -8.43 31.86 43.90
N ASP A 879 -8.42 32.46 42.70
CA ASP A 879 -7.35 32.25 41.72
C ASP A 879 -6.08 33.07 42.08
N GLN A 880 -6.18 34.01 43.03
CA GLN A 880 -5.05 34.89 43.40
C GLN A 880 -3.93 34.10 44.09
N LEU A 881 -2.70 34.25 43.57
CA LEU A 881 -1.52 33.56 44.05
C LEU A 881 -0.59 34.49 44.84
N THR A 882 0.01 33.96 45.91
CA THR A 882 1.08 34.62 46.68
C THR A 882 2.48 34.14 46.27
N GLU A 883 2.56 33.13 45.41
CA GLU A 883 3.78 32.53 44.85
C GLU A 883 3.83 32.74 43.32
N GLN A 884 4.99 32.45 42.70
CA GLN A 884 5.12 32.46 41.24
C GLN A 884 4.27 31.32 40.62
N PRO A 885 3.43 31.61 39.62
CA PRO A 885 2.56 30.61 38.99
C PRO A 885 3.33 29.53 38.24
N VAL A 886 2.70 28.37 38.10
CA VAL A 886 3.11 27.27 37.22
C VAL A 886 2.36 27.39 35.90
N MET A 887 3.09 27.34 34.78
CA MET A 887 2.49 27.47 33.46
C MET A 887 1.44 26.38 33.21
N TYR A 888 0.30 26.78 32.63
CA TYR A 888 -0.70 25.85 32.13
C TYR A 888 -0.15 25.03 30.95
N ILE A 889 -0.80 23.93 30.60
CA ILE A 889 -0.43 23.18 29.39
C ILE A 889 -0.92 23.95 28.17
N GLY A 890 -0.07 24.82 27.63
CA GLY A 890 -0.28 25.51 26.37
C GLY A 890 0.18 24.68 25.17
N MET A 891 -0.01 25.24 23.97
CA MET A 891 0.49 24.64 22.73
C MET A 891 2.02 24.56 22.68
N ASP A 892 2.72 25.29 23.54
CA ASP A 892 4.17 25.20 23.72
C ASP A 892 4.61 23.90 24.40
N SER A 893 4.05 23.65 25.58
CA SER A 893 4.28 22.44 26.35
C SER A 893 3.76 21.21 25.61
N HIS A 894 2.53 21.29 25.10
CA HIS A 894 1.90 20.20 24.37
C HIS A 894 2.61 19.94 23.04
N GLY A 895 2.90 20.99 22.26
CA GLY A 895 3.54 20.80 20.96
C GLY A 895 4.98 20.31 21.07
N LEU A 896 5.71 20.60 22.15
CA LEU A 896 7.02 19.98 22.41
C LEU A 896 6.88 18.47 22.71
N VAL A 897 5.84 18.05 23.45
CA VAL A 897 5.52 16.61 23.65
C VAL A 897 5.25 15.92 22.32
N GLN A 898 4.59 16.62 21.40
CA GLN A 898 4.28 16.08 20.08
C GLN A 898 5.47 16.09 19.13
N ALA A 899 6.41 17.03 19.27
CA ALA A 899 7.54 17.21 18.35
C ALA A 899 8.83 16.51 18.80
N ALA A 900 9.08 16.38 20.11
CA ALA A 900 10.33 15.84 20.63
C ALA A 900 10.44 14.32 20.35
N PRO A 901 11.50 13.87 19.65
CA PRO A 901 11.78 12.45 19.41
C PRO A 901 11.77 11.58 20.68
N ARG A 902 11.14 10.41 20.60
CA ARG A 902 10.94 9.47 21.73
C ARG A 902 11.92 8.30 21.70
N TRP A 903 13.18 8.60 21.40
CA TRP A 903 14.23 7.58 21.39
C TRP A 903 14.53 7.04 22.79
N ARG A 904 14.80 5.73 22.85
CA ARG A 904 15.26 5.09 24.09
C ARG A 904 16.50 5.78 24.64
N SER A 905 16.45 6.11 25.93
CA SER A 905 17.49 6.85 26.63
C SER A 905 17.83 6.18 27.95
N MET A 906 19.11 6.20 28.34
CA MET A 906 19.53 5.79 29.68
C MET A 906 19.21 6.90 30.69
N ALA A 907 19.44 8.15 30.30
CA ALA A 907 19.12 9.31 31.11
C ALA A 907 18.60 10.49 30.26
N THR A 908 17.50 11.10 30.70
CA THR A 908 16.92 12.31 30.09
C THR A 908 16.89 13.44 31.12
N LEU A 909 17.24 14.65 30.70
CA LEU A 909 17.12 15.88 31.49
C LEU A 909 15.96 16.71 30.95
N ASP A 910 15.12 17.23 31.84
CA ASP A 910 14.02 18.15 31.54
C ASP A 910 14.24 19.47 32.31
N LEU A 911 14.61 20.53 31.59
CA LEU A 911 14.93 21.84 32.15
C LEU A 911 13.72 22.78 32.08
N CYS A 912 13.56 23.60 33.13
CA CYS A 912 12.41 24.47 33.29
C CYS A 912 11.11 23.65 33.30
N CYS A 913 11.08 22.59 34.10
CA CYS A 913 10.08 21.53 33.96
C CYS A 913 8.64 21.98 34.21
N GLY A 914 8.41 23.07 34.97
CA GLY A 914 7.06 23.59 35.22
C GLY A 914 6.15 22.53 35.85
N SER A 915 5.12 22.11 35.12
CA SER A 915 4.19 21.04 35.50
C SER A 915 4.80 19.63 35.50
N GLY A 916 6.00 19.46 34.95
CA GLY A 916 6.71 18.20 34.76
C GLY A 916 6.35 17.46 33.48
N ILE A 917 5.56 18.06 32.59
CA ILE A 917 4.99 17.40 31.40
C ILE A 917 6.05 16.71 30.53
N GLN A 918 7.16 17.38 30.21
CA GLN A 918 8.20 16.79 29.36
C GLN A 918 8.88 15.60 30.06
N GLY A 919 9.30 15.75 31.32
CA GLY A 919 9.93 14.69 32.08
C GLY A 919 9.03 13.48 32.34
N ILE A 920 7.75 13.71 32.62
CA ILE A 920 6.75 12.66 32.85
C ILE A 920 6.49 11.87 31.56
N VAL A 921 6.35 12.54 30.41
CA VAL A 921 6.22 11.83 29.11
C VAL A 921 7.53 11.11 28.78
N ALA A 922 8.69 11.74 28.98
CA ALA A 922 9.99 11.12 28.76
C ALA A 922 10.25 9.87 29.60
N SER A 923 9.60 9.76 30.76
CA SER A 923 9.71 8.61 31.64
C SER A 923 9.32 7.29 30.96
N ARG A 924 8.44 7.34 29.95
CA ARG A 924 7.96 6.18 29.17
C ARG A 924 9.05 5.54 28.32
N TYR A 925 10.00 6.32 27.81
CA TYR A 925 11.07 5.87 26.92
C TYR A 925 12.48 6.11 27.47
N SER A 926 12.60 6.57 28.72
CA SER A 926 13.88 6.73 29.41
C SER A 926 13.96 5.83 30.64
N ARG A 927 15.16 5.32 30.95
CA ARG A 927 15.39 4.57 32.20
C ARG A 927 15.43 5.47 33.43
N ARG A 928 15.99 6.67 33.29
CA ARG A 928 16.08 7.68 34.35
C ARG A 928 15.75 9.05 33.78
N VAL A 929 14.88 9.80 34.44
CA VAL A 929 14.61 11.20 34.10
C VAL A 929 14.95 12.09 35.27
N VAL A 930 15.57 13.24 34.99
CA VAL A 930 15.79 14.30 35.98
C VAL A 930 15.12 15.57 35.46
N SER A 931 14.22 16.15 36.24
CA SER A 931 13.59 17.44 35.95
C SER A 931 14.14 18.52 36.88
N VAL A 932 14.39 19.72 36.36
CA VAL A 932 14.92 20.86 37.12
C VAL A 932 14.06 22.11 36.92
N ASP A 933 13.72 22.76 38.02
CA ASP A 933 13.07 24.08 38.00
C ASP A 933 13.56 24.98 39.15
N VAL A 934 13.56 26.30 38.92
CA VAL A 934 13.92 27.29 39.94
C VAL A 934 12.73 27.64 40.84
N ASN A 935 11.49 27.49 40.33
CA ASN A 935 10.26 27.77 41.05
C ASN A 935 9.92 26.60 42.01
N PRO A 936 9.94 26.80 43.34
CA PRO A 936 9.59 25.74 44.29
C PRO A 936 8.16 25.22 44.08
N ARG A 937 7.21 26.07 43.66
CA ARG A 937 5.84 25.65 43.36
C ARG A 937 5.78 24.66 42.19
N ALA A 938 6.54 24.92 41.12
CA ALA A 938 6.66 24.02 39.97
C ALA A 938 7.19 22.65 40.39
N VAL A 939 8.22 22.61 41.24
CA VAL A 939 8.76 21.36 41.80
C VAL A 939 7.69 20.55 42.56
N ARG A 940 6.85 21.20 43.37
CA ARG A 940 5.74 20.52 44.09
C ARG A 940 4.68 19.97 43.14
N VAL A 941 4.26 20.77 42.17
CA VAL A 941 3.25 20.38 41.16
C VAL A 941 3.76 19.24 40.27
N ALA A 942 5.02 19.29 39.82
CA ALA A 942 5.63 18.22 39.04
C ALA A 942 5.71 16.91 39.83
N ARG A 943 6.00 16.95 41.14
CA ARG A 943 6.00 15.75 42.01
C ARG A 943 4.60 15.17 42.19
N PHE A 944 3.59 16.02 42.35
CA PHE A 944 2.19 15.61 42.37
C PHE A 944 1.80 14.92 41.05
N ASN A 945 2.08 15.55 39.91
CA ASN A 945 1.78 15.00 38.58
C ASN A 945 2.52 13.69 38.32
N ALA A 946 3.76 13.54 38.77
CA ALA A 946 4.52 12.30 38.64
C ALA A 946 3.86 11.15 39.40
N GLN A 947 3.39 11.39 40.63
CA GLN A 947 2.70 10.37 41.41
C GLN A 947 1.28 10.08 40.86
N LEU A 948 0.55 11.09 40.38
CA LEU A 948 -0.75 10.92 39.71
C LEU A 948 -0.67 10.02 38.48
N ASN A 949 0.41 10.11 37.71
CA ASN A 949 0.63 9.27 36.53
C ASN A 949 1.41 7.97 36.84
N GLY A 950 1.70 7.71 38.11
CA GLY A 950 2.46 6.54 38.56
C GLY A 950 3.83 6.42 37.88
N VAL A 951 4.55 7.54 37.77
CA VAL A 951 5.93 7.60 37.32
C VAL A 951 6.87 7.41 38.52
N GLU A 952 7.84 6.50 38.38
CA GLU A 952 8.74 6.09 39.47
C GLU A 952 10.21 6.43 39.17
N ASN A 953 10.58 6.57 37.90
CA ASN A 953 11.94 6.83 37.42
C ASN A 953 12.24 8.31 37.17
N LEU A 954 11.48 9.22 37.80
CA LEU A 954 11.62 10.68 37.65
C LEU A 954 12.10 11.32 38.95
N GLU A 955 13.25 11.98 38.88
CA GLU A 955 13.84 12.77 39.97
C GLU A 955 13.61 14.27 39.71
N ILE A 956 13.07 15.00 40.67
CA ILE A 956 12.75 16.44 40.51
C ILE A 956 13.59 17.27 41.49
N ARG A 957 14.48 18.11 40.94
CA ARG A 957 15.43 18.94 41.68
C ARG A 957 15.08 20.42 41.56
N ARG A 958 15.33 21.19 42.62
CA ARG A 958 15.23 22.65 42.61
C ARG A 958 16.60 23.26 42.30
N GLY A 959 16.66 24.20 41.36
CA GLY A 959 17.85 25.01 41.10
C GLY A 959 17.85 25.67 39.72
N ASP A 960 18.94 26.37 39.38
CA ASP A 960 19.06 27.09 38.10
C ASP A 960 19.68 26.20 37.01
N LEU A 961 18.90 25.88 35.98
CA LEU A 961 19.30 25.10 34.80
C LEU A 961 20.15 23.87 35.15
N PHE A 962 21.42 23.83 34.73
CA PHE A 962 22.32 22.69 34.91
C PHE A 962 22.98 22.60 36.29
N GLU A 963 22.84 23.63 37.15
CA GLU A 963 23.52 23.66 38.46
C GLU A 963 23.25 22.41 39.31
N PRO A 964 22.00 21.91 39.45
CA PRO A 964 21.70 20.73 40.27
C PRO A 964 22.20 19.41 39.68
N VAL A 965 22.63 19.41 38.43
CA VAL A 965 23.08 18.22 37.67
C VAL A 965 24.52 18.36 37.21
N ARG A 966 25.31 19.24 37.85
CA ARG A 966 26.73 19.43 37.54
C ARG A 966 27.49 18.09 37.64
N GLY A 967 28.11 17.69 36.53
CA GLY A 967 28.85 16.43 36.42
C GLY A 967 28.03 15.24 35.88
N ASP A 968 26.69 15.37 35.80
CA ASP A 968 25.84 14.36 35.17
C ASP A 968 25.88 14.52 33.62
N ARG A 969 25.67 13.40 32.92
CA ARG A 969 25.58 13.31 31.46
C ARG A 969 24.23 12.70 31.05
N PHE A 970 23.62 13.22 29.99
CA PHE A 970 22.29 12.83 29.52
C PHE A 970 22.28 12.52 28.02
N ASP A 971 21.43 11.58 27.61
CA ASP A 971 21.20 11.22 26.20
C ASP A 971 20.23 12.20 25.52
N ALA A 972 19.41 12.89 26.31
CA ALA A 972 18.50 13.92 25.83
C ALA A 972 18.34 15.04 26.86
N VAL A 973 18.28 16.28 26.37
CA VAL A 973 17.90 17.48 27.12
C VAL A 973 16.64 18.04 26.48
N LEU A 974 15.55 18.06 27.22
CA LEU A 974 14.29 18.69 26.87
C LEU A 974 14.18 20.02 27.62
N ALA A 975 13.64 21.06 27.00
CA ALA A 975 13.35 22.30 27.72
C ALA A 975 12.14 23.05 27.17
N ASN A 976 11.28 23.51 28.08
CA ASN A 976 10.32 24.57 27.83
C ASN A 976 10.70 25.81 28.66
N PRO A 977 11.72 26.59 28.23
CA PRO A 977 12.20 27.73 29.00
C PRO A 977 11.27 28.94 28.86
N PRO A 978 11.43 29.95 29.72
CA PRO A 978 10.92 31.29 29.45
C PRO A 978 11.59 31.87 28.19
N PHE A 979 10.80 32.27 27.20
CA PHE A 979 11.31 32.69 25.88
C PHE A 979 10.70 33.98 25.31
N VAL A 980 9.69 34.58 25.96
CA VAL A 980 9.02 35.77 25.41
C VAL A 980 9.92 37.01 25.55
N PRO A 981 10.17 37.78 24.46
CA PRO A 981 10.85 39.06 24.53
C PRO A 981 10.03 40.11 25.29
N SER A 982 10.39 40.35 26.55
CA SER A 982 9.57 41.18 27.46
C SER A 982 10.32 42.43 27.95
N PRO A 983 9.65 43.59 28.06
CA PRO A 983 10.26 44.81 28.61
C PRO A 983 10.59 44.70 30.11
N ASN A 984 9.85 43.85 30.84
CA ASN A 984 9.96 43.61 32.27
C ASN A 984 10.07 42.10 32.55
N ALA A 985 10.67 41.71 33.68
CA ALA A 985 10.83 40.29 34.09
C ALA A 985 9.85 39.91 35.22
N GLU A 986 8.55 40.14 34.99
CA GLU A 986 7.49 39.98 35.98
C GLU A 986 7.10 38.49 36.17
N TYR A 987 7.04 37.74 35.06
CA TYR A 987 6.60 36.35 35.03
C TYR A 987 7.76 35.41 34.67
N ARG A 988 8.32 34.74 35.68
CA ARG A 988 9.51 33.89 35.51
C ARG A 988 9.34 32.68 34.61
N PHE A 989 8.10 32.23 34.34
CA PHE A 989 7.83 31.12 33.43
C PHE A 989 7.72 31.55 31.96
N ARG A 990 7.55 32.85 31.70
CA ARG A 990 7.25 33.42 30.37
C ARG A 990 8.40 34.27 29.85
N ASP A 991 8.93 35.17 30.68
CA ASP A 991 9.83 36.24 30.27
C ASP A 991 11.26 35.72 30.05
N GLY A 992 11.71 35.67 28.80
CA GLY A 992 13.04 35.20 28.38
C GLY A 992 14.13 36.28 28.41
N GLY A 993 13.84 37.45 29.00
CA GLY A 993 14.66 38.65 28.98
C GLY A 993 14.24 39.64 27.88
N ALA A 994 14.98 40.75 27.76
CA ALA A 994 14.62 41.86 26.85
C ALA A 994 14.44 41.42 25.40
N ASN A 995 15.27 40.49 24.94
CA ASN A 995 15.21 39.92 23.59
C ASN A 995 14.66 38.48 23.54
N GLY A 996 14.18 37.93 24.67
CA GLY A 996 13.61 36.57 24.76
C GLY A 996 14.61 35.40 24.70
N GLU A 997 15.84 35.61 24.24
CA GLU A 997 16.79 34.53 23.93
C GLU A 997 17.82 34.25 25.07
N GLN A 998 17.75 34.94 26.21
CA GLN A 998 18.81 34.87 27.23
C GLN A 998 18.90 33.48 27.89
N VAL A 999 17.75 32.91 28.26
CA VAL A 999 17.69 31.57 28.89
C VAL A 999 18.02 30.49 27.87
N LEU A 1000 17.42 30.58 26.67
CA LEU A 1000 17.73 29.66 25.56
C LEU A 1000 19.22 29.62 25.25
N ARG A 1001 19.88 30.78 25.14
CA ARG A 1001 21.32 30.86 24.87
C ARG A 1001 22.14 30.12 25.91
N ARG A 1002 21.81 30.28 27.20
CA ARG A 1002 22.49 29.54 28.29
C ARG A 1002 22.26 28.04 28.16
N ILE A 1003 21.04 27.61 27.86
CA ILE A 1003 20.72 26.20 27.64
C ILE A 1003 21.60 25.61 26.54
N ILE A 1004 21.69 26.27 25.37
CA ILE A 1004 22.50 25.78 24.25
C ILE A 1004 24.00 25.79 24.56
N GLN A 1005 24.49 26.84 25.25
CA GLN A 1005 25.91 26.97 25.62
C GLN A 1005 26.38 25.92 26.62
N GLU A 1006 25.58 25.67 27.66
CA GLU A 1006 25.93 24.77 28.76
C GLU A 1006 25.65 23.29 28.41
N ALA A 1007 24.69 23.00 27.50
CA ALA A 1007 24.32 21.63 27.12
C ALA A 1007 25.50 20.79 26.60
N ALA A 1008 26.48 21.40 25.93
CA ALA A 1008 27.66 20.69 25.39
C ALA A 1008 28.44 19.93 26.49
N GLU A 1009 28.48 20.46 27.71
CA GLU A 1009 29.15 19.82 28.84
C GLU A 1009 28.31 18.73 29.51
N HIS A 1010 27.04 18.56 29.14
CA HIS A 1010 26.08 17.68 29.81
C HIS A 1010 25.51 16.59 28.91
N LEU A 1011 25.83 16.59 27.62
CA LEU A 1011 25.40 15.55 26.69
C LEU A 1011 26.37 14.36 26.65
N THR A 1012 25.82 13.16 26.51
CA THR A 1012 26.60 11.98 26.10
C THR A 1012 27.08 12.16 24.64
N PRO A 1013 28.03 11.34 24.16
CA PRO A 1013 28.47 11.41 22.76
C PRO A 1013 27.36 11.21 21.71
N THR A 1014 26.21 10.65 22.11
CA THR A 1014 25.01 10.48 21.27
C THR A 1014 23.86 11.39 21.69
N GLY A 1015 24.16 12.39 22.53
CA GLY A 1015 23.21 13.25 23.19
C GLY A 1015 22.48 14.20 22.25
N ARG A 1016 21.28 14.63 22.67
CA ARG A 1016 20.33 15.37 21.83
C ARG A 1016 19.62 16.47 22.63
N ILE A 1017 19.11 17.47 21.94
CA ILE A 1017 18.45 18.64 22.52
C ILE A 1017 17.12 18.86 21.81
N ALA A 1018 16.04 19.11 22.57
CA ALA A 1018 14.76 19.57 22.06
C ALA A 1018 14.23 20.71 22.92
N VAL A 1019 14.04 21.89 22.32
CA VAL A 1019 13.61 23.10 23.02
C VAL A 1019 12.47 23.77 22.25
N VAL A 1020 11.43 24.19 22.96
CA VAL A 1020 10.40 25.10 22.41
C VAL A 1020 10.77 26.54 22.77
N THR A 1021 10.59 27.48 21.83
CA THR A 1021 10.99 28.88 22.04
C THR A 1021 10.28 29.82 21.06
N ASP A 1022 10.30 31.12 21.38
CA ASP A 1022 10.18 32.17 20.36
C ASP A 1022 11.54 32.34 19.64
N LEU A 1023 11.52 32.16 18.33
CA LEU A 1023 12.60 32.34 17.38
C LEU A 1023 12.61 33.79 16.89
N VAL A 1024 13.53 34.59 17.44
CA VAL A 1024 13.71 35.99 17.04
C VAL A 1024 14.56 36.08 15.79
N ASN A 1025 14.06 36.76 14.75
CA ASN A 1025 14.74 36.97 13.47
C ASN A 1025 15.23 35.64 12.86
N VAL A 1026 14.29 34.72 12.63
CA VAL A 1026 14.55 33.32 12.29
C VAL A 1026 15.46 33.10 11.08
N ASP A 1027 15.49 34.03 10.12
CA ASP A 1027 16.37 33.94 8.94
C ASP A 1027 17.87 33.99 9.29
N ARG A 1028 18.21 34.42 10.51
CA ARG A 1028 19.59 34.49 11.02
C ARG A 1028 19.92 33.36 12.02
N TYR A 1029 19.00 32.42 12.26
CA TYR A 1029 19.11 31.48 13.39
C TYR A 1029 20.25 30.47 13.26
N GLY A 1030 20.55 29.99 12.05
CA GLY A 1030 21.68 29.07 11.85
C GLY A 1030 23.01 29.67 12.35
N THR A 1031 23.27 30.94 12.02
CA THR A 1031 24.46 31.65 12.50
C THR A 1031 24.43 31.91 14.01
N LYS A 1032 23.25 32.18 14.58
CA LYS A 1032 23.09 32.33 16.04
C LYS A 1032 23.46 31.04 16.77
N LEU A 1033 22.89 29.90 16.35
CA LEU A 1033 23.14 28.59 16.96
C LEU A 1033 24.61 28.20 16.86
N ASP A 1034 25.25 28.38 15.70
CA ASP A 1034 26.68 28.13 15.52
C ASP A 1034 27.55 29.00 16.45
N SER A 1035 27.10 30.21 16.81
CA SER A 1035 27.81 31.10 17.74
C SER A 1035 27.61 30.73 19.21
N TRP A 1036 26.51 30.06 19.55
CA TRP A 1036 26.18 29.66 20.92
C TRP A 1036 26.72 28.26 21.24
N TRP A 1037 26.77 27.39 20.25
CA TRP A 1037 27.21 26.02 20.42
C TRP A 1037 28.74 25.90 20.45
N SER A 1038 29.27 25.25 21.49
CA SER A 1038 30.71 25.06 21.69
C SER A 1038 31.16 23.59 21.58
N GLY A 1039 30.23 22.66 21.34
CA GLY A 1039 30.49 21.23 21.25
C GLY A 1039 30.84 20.73 19.85
N ASP A 1040 30.81 19.41 19.67
CA ASP A 1040 31.01 18.75 18.37
C ASP A 1040 29.94 19.16 17.35
N ALA A 1041 30.20 18.96 16.06
CA ALA A 1041 29.24 19.23 14.99
C ALA A 1041 27.83 18.66 15.27
N MET A 1042 26.79 19.44 14.97
CA MET A 1042 25.38 19.10 15.23
C MET A 1042 24.52 19.17 13.97
N ASP A 1043 23.59 18.25 13.83
CA ASP A 1043 22.46 18.36 12.90
C ASP A 1043 21.33 19.13 13.60
N GLN A 1044 20.93 20.26 12.99
CA GLN A 1044 20.00 21.24 13.57
C GLN A 1044 18.75 21.35 12.70
N LEU A 1045 17.60 21.00 13.28
CA LEU A 1045 16.28 21.16 12.67
C LEU A 1045 15.49 22.22 13.45
N VAL A 1046 15.08 23.27 12.76
CA VAL A 1046 14.26 24.37 13.30
C VAL A 1046 12.87 24.32 12.67
N LEU A 1047 11.86 24.15 13.50
CA LEU A 1047 10.45 24.17 13.08
C LEU A 1047 9.84 25.50 13.54
N LYS A 1048 9.38 26.33 12.60
CA LYS A 1048 8.81 27.65 12.85
C LYS A 1048 7.31 27.64 12.51
N THR A 1049 6.53 28.55 13.06
CA THR A 1049 5.12 28.77 12.70
C THR A 1049 5.00 30.08 11.90
N ALA A 1050 4.20 31.05 12.34
CA ALA A 1050 3.99 32.32 11.67
C ALA A 1050 4.92 33.43 12.19
N ASP A 1051 5.37 34.31 11.29
CA ASP A 1051 6.12 35.51 11.67
C ASP A 1051 5.16 36.56 12.24
N ARG A 1052 5.46 37.08 13.43
CA ARG A 1052 4.76 38.21 14.04
C ARG A 1052 5.66 39.43 14.00
N ASP A 1053 5.21 40.48 13.32
CA ASP A 1053 5.83 41.80 13.35
C ASP A 1053 5.53 42.52 14.68
N ALA A 1054 6.01 43.75 14.83
CA ALA A 1054 5.82 44.53 16.04
C ALA A 1054 4.34 44.67 16.44
N LEU A 1055 3.42 44.81 15.48
CA LEU A 1055 2.00 44.97 15.77
C LEU A 1055 1.39 43.65 16.24
N LEU A 1056 1.59 42.57 15.48
CA LEU A 1056 1.06 41.24 15.78
C LEU A 1056 1.65 40.65 17.07
N PHE A 1057 2.85 41.08 17.47
CA PHE A 1057 3.49 40.66 18.70
C PHE A 1057 3.14 41.56 19.90
N CYS A 1058 3.29 42.88 19.81
CA CYS A 1058 3.18 43.76 20.99
C CYS A 1058 1.73 43.96 21.46
N VAL A 1059 0.77 44.06 20.53
CA VAL A 1059 -0.64 44.34 20.88
C VAL A 1059 -1.25 43.26 21.79
N PRO A 1060 -1.15 41.95 21.46
CA PRO A 1060 -1.65 40.91 22.37
C PRO A 1060 -1.01 40.95 23.75
N HIS A 1061 0.30 41.22 23.84
CA HIS A 1061 1.03 41.23 25.12
C HIS A 1061 0.79 42.49 25.98
N SER A 1062 0.17 43.52 25.41
CA SER A 1062 -0.14 44.79 26.10
C SER A 1062 -1.53 44.82 26.74
N HIS A 1063 -2.40 43.91 26.34
CA HIS A 1063 -3.77 43.85 26.81
C HIS A 1063 -3.84 43.06 28.14
N ALA A 1064 -4.65 43.52 29.10
CA ALA A 1064 -4.92 42.82 30.35
C ALA A 1064 -6.43 42.52 30.48
N PRO A 1065 -6.81 41.31 30.93
CA PRO A 1065 -8.21 40.92 31.00
C PRO A 1065 -8.95 41.68 32.12
N PHE A 1066 -9.81 42.62 31.71
CA PHE A 1066 -10.71 43.42 32.57
C PHE A 1066 -9.98 44.39 33.53
N GLY A 1067 -10.56 45.57 33.75
CA GLY A 1067 -10.03 46.56 34.70
C GLY A 1067 -8.86 47.41 34.21
N GLN A 1068 -8.30 47.14 33.02
CA GLN A 1068 -7.30 47.98 32.36
C GLN A 1068 -7.96 49.21 31.73
N THR A 1069 -7.50 50.41 32.09
CA THR A 1069 -7.91 51.65 31.42
C THR A 1069 -7.20 51.81 30.08
N PHE A 1070 -7.79 52.60 29.17
CA PHE A 1070 -7.16 52.88 27.88
C PHE A 1070 -5.77 53.54 28.01
N SER A 1071 -5.56 54.35 29.05
CA SER A 1071 -4.26 54.97 29.33
C SER A 1071 -3.21 53.95 29.76
N GLU A 1072 -3.58 53.00 30.61
CA GLU A 1072 -2.69 51.91 31.06
C GLU A 1072 -2.36 50.96 29.90
N TYR A 1073 -3.33 50.67 29.03
CA TYR A 1073 -3.10 49.90 27.80
C TYR A 1073 -2.09 50.59 26.88
N ASN A 1074 -2.26 51.88 26.58
CA ASN A 1074 -1.32 52.61 25.72
C ASN A 1074 0.08 52.67 26.34
N GLN A 1075 0.19 52.88 27.65
CA GLN A 1075 1.48 52.86 28.34
C GLN A 1075 2.16 51.49 28.26
N ALA A 1076 1.41 50.40 28.40
CA ALA A 1076 1.94 49.06 28.20
C ALA A 1076 2.39 48.85 26.75
N LEU A 1077 1.56 49.24 25.78
CA LEU A 1077 1.87 49.12 24.36
C LEU A 1077 3.15 49.87 23.97
N ASP A 1078 3.30 51.11 24.44
CA ASP A 1078 4.51 51.91 24.21
C ASP A 1078 5.75 51.18 24.76
N GLN A 1079 5.67 50.60 25.96
CA GLN A 1079 6.80 49.83 26.55
C GLN A 1079 7.17 48.59 25.73
N TRP A 1080 6.18 47.84 25.23
CA TRP A 1080 6.42 46.65 24.41
C TRP A 1080 7.01 47.02 23.06
N VAL A 1081 6.50 48.05 22.39
CA VAL A 1081 7.02 48.54 21.10
C VAL A 1081 8.43 49.12 21.25
N GLU A 1082 8.68 49.95 22.27
CA GLU A 1082 10.01 50.48 22.56
C GLU A 1082 11.04 49.37 22.81
N ASN A 1083 10.65 48.30 23.50
CA ASN A 1083 11.51 47.13 23.68
C ASN A 1083 11.78 46.39 22.35
N PHE A 1084 10.74 46.19 21.53
CA PHE A 1084 10.85 45.55 20.23
C PHE A 1084 11.83 46.29 19.30
N GLU A 1085 11.74 47.62 19.26
CA GLU A 1085 12.64 48.46 18.46
C GLU A 1085 14.06 48.54 19.05
N ARG A 1086 14.18 48.75 20.37
CA ARG A 1086 15.48 48.90 21.05
C ARG A 1086 16.36 47.66 20.90
N GLU A 1087 15.77 46.47 21.02
CA GLU A 1087 16.48 45.20 20.89
C GLU A 1087 16.67 44.75 19.44
N GLY A 1088 16.19 45.54 18.46
CA GLY A 1088 16.35 45.26 17.04
C GLY A 1088 15.59 44.01 16.58
N LEU A 1089 14.40 43.78 17.14
CA LEU A 1089 13.53 42.68 16.72
C LEU A 1089 12.88 43.08 15.38
N GLU A 1090 13.00 42.23 14.36
CA GLU A 1090 12.34 42.40 13.05
C GLU A 1090 11.11 41.50 12.98
N SER A 1091 11.22 40.26 13.47
CA SER A 1091 10.12 39.30 13.58
C SER A 1091 10.30 38.34 14.75
N VAL A 1092 9.19 37.90 15.34
CA VAL A 1092 9.16 36.89 16.40
C VAL A 1092 8.27 35.72 15.99
N ASN A 1093 8.84 34.52 15.90
CA ASN A 1093 8.16 33.32 15.43
C ASN A 1093 8.14 32.25 16.51
N PHE A 1094 7.00 31.64 16.81
CA PHE A 1094 6.94 30.54 17.76
C PHE A 1094 7.43 29.22 17.11
N GLY A 1095 8.30 28.45 17.76
CA GLY A 1095 8.85 27.24 17.15
C GLY A 1095 9.64 26.29 18.07
N TYR A 1096 10.27 25.30 17.44
CA TYR A 1096 10.99 24.20 18.06
C TYR A 1096 12.42 24.10 17.51
N LEU A 1097 13.39 23.94 18.41
CA LEU A 1097 14.80 23.71 18.13
C LEU A 1097 15.15 22.27 18.48
N LEU A 1098 15.48 21.47 17.46
CA LEU A 1098 15.75 20.04 17.58
C LEU A 1098 17.17 19.80 17.10
N MET A 1099 18.05 19.32 17.97
CA MET A 1099 19.48 19.15 17.68
C MET A 1099 19.99 17.78 18.10
N ARG A 1100 20.87 17.18 17.29
CA ARG A 1100 21.63 15.97 17.65
C ARG A 1100 23.06 16.09 17.15
N ARG A 1101 23.99 15.30 17.70
CA ARG A 1101 25.35 15.22 17.15
C ARG A 1101 25.34 14.72 15.70
N ALA A 1102 26.10 15.42 14.85
CA ALA A 1102 26.30 15.07 13.46
C ALA A 1102 27.36 13.97 13.33
N GLU A 1103 26.98 12.84 12.72
CA GLU A 1103 27.92 11.74 12.46
C GLU A 1103 28.91 12.06 11.33
N SER A 1104 28.58 13.03 10.47
CA SER A 1104 29.44 13.53 9.39
C SER A 1104 30.66 14.32 9.88
N GLY A 1105 30.66 14.74 11.15
CA GLY A 1105 31.63 15.71 11.68
C GLY A 1105 31.44 17.15 11.17
N LYS A 1106 30.36 17.44 10.44
CA LYS A 1106 30.00 18.79 9.96
C LYS A 1106 28.60 19.16 10.40
N SER A 1107 28.43 20.38 10.92
CA SER A 1107 27.10 20.86 11.33
C SER A 1107 26.19 21.02 10.12
N SER A 1108 24.90 20.74 10.31
CA SER A 1108 23.85 20.99 9.32
C SER A 1108 22.73 21.82 9.93
N TYR A 1109 22.10 22.66 9.12
CA TYR A 1109 20.98 23.51 9.52
C TYR A 1109 19.85 23.41 8.50
N PHE A 1110 18.63 23.20 8.98
CA PHE A 1110 17.42 23.19 8.17
C PHE A 1110 16.28 23.84 8.94
N CYS A 1111 15.59 24.80 8.32
CA CYS A 1111 14.47 25.52 8.91
C CYS A 1111 13.21 25.34 8.07
N ARG A 1112 12.05 25.16 8.72
CA ARG A 1112 10.77 24.92 8.01
C ARG A 1112 9.58 25.50 8.77
N THR A 1113 8.60 26.03 8.03
CA THR A 1113 7.31 26.45 8.59
C THR A 1113 6.37 25.25 8.72
N VAL A 1114 5.75 25.09 9.90
CA VAL A 1114 4.79 24.03 10.25
C VAL A 1114 3.59 24.62 10.99
N ASN A 1115 2.48 23.89 11.03
CA ASN A 1115 1.42 24.16 11.99
C ASN A 1115 1.89 23.78 13.39
N ASN A 1116 1.36 24.47 14.41
CA ASN A 1116 1.70 24.12 15.78
C ASN A 1116 1.18 22.71 16.09
N PRO A 1117 2.04 21.74 16.47
CA PRO A 1117 1.64 20.33 16.54
C PRO A 1117 0.63 20.07 17.67
N ALA A 1118 -0.63 19.85 17.31
CA ALA A 1118 -1.68 19.35 18.21
C ALA A 1118 -1.75 17.82 18.21
N THR A 1119 -1.10 17.17 17.25
CA THR A 1119 -1.02 15.71 17.10
C THR A 1119 0.44 15.26 17.06
N PRO A 1120 0.74 13.99 17.41
CA PRO A 1120 2.11 13.49 17.47
C PRO A 1120 2.83 13.55 16.11
N ILE A 1121 3.99 14.21 16.07
CA ILE A 1121 4.88 14.26 14.91
C ILE A 1121 6.28 13.73 15.21
N HIS A 1122 6.60 13.39 16.46
CA HIS A 1122 7.94 13.00 16.91
C HIS A 1122 8.59 11.87 16.07
N SER A 1123 7.82 10.89 15.58
CA SER A 1123 8.33 9.81 14.73
C SER A 1123 8.88 10.32 13.39
N LEU A 1124 8.25 11.34 12.82
CA LEU A 1124 8.70 11.96 11.58
C LEU A 1124 9.95 12.82 11.79
N VAL A 1125 10.10 13.45 12.97
CA VAL A 1125 11.38 14.05 13.38
C VAL A 1125 12.48 12.98 13.47
N GLU A 1126 12.16 11.81 14.04
CA GLU A 1126 13.11 10.69 14.12
C GLU A 1126 13.55 10.23 12.73
N ASP A 1127 12.61 10.11 11.79
CA ASP A 1127 12.88 9.73 10.41
C ASP A 1127 13.75 10.75 9.68
N TYR A 1128 13.51 12.05 9.89
CA TYR A 1128 14.36 13.13 9.36
C TYR A 1128 15.81 12.96 9.82
N PHE A 1129 16.04 12.77 11.13
CA PHE A 1129 17.39 12.60 11.64
C PHE A 1129 18.03 11.27 11.19
N GLY A 1130 17.24 10.21 11.04
CA GLY A 1130 17.69 8.96 10.43
C GLY A 1130 18.13 9.14 8.97
N LEU A 1131 17.42 9.98 8.21
CA LEU A 1131 17.79 10.34 6.84
C LEU A 1131 19.09 11.15 6.79
N VAL A 1132 19.24 12.19 7.62
CA VAL A 1132 20.47 13.00 7.67
C VAL A 1132 21.68 12.12 7.98
N GLN A 1133 21.53 11.17 8.90
CA GLN A 1133 22.55 10.18 9.21
C GLN A 1133 22.90 9.29 8.00
N ARG A 1134 21.90 8.78 7.28
CA ARG A 1134 22.14 7.97 6.07
C ARG A 1134 22.88 8.77 5.00
N LEU A 1135 22.54 10.05 4.82
CA LEU A 1135 23.19 10.94 3.85
C LEU A 1135 24.66 11.23 4.17
N ALA A 1136 25.05 11.15 5.43
CA ALA A 1136 26.41 11.40 5.89
C ALA A 1136 27.38 10.22 5.67
N ARG A 1137 26.89 9.01 5.39
CA ARG A 1137 27.73 7.81 5.22
C ARG A 1137 28.42 7.80 3.86
N GLU A 1138 29.63 7.24 3.79
CA GLU A 1138 30.40 7.13 2.54
C GLU A 1138 29.69 6.25 1.49
N ASP A 1139 28.93 5.25 1.94
CA ASP A 1139 28.16 4.34 1.09
C ASP A 1139 26.78 4.88 0.70
N CYS A 1140 26.43 6.13 1.07
CA CYS A 1140 25.11 6.69 0.76
C CYS A 1140 24.83 6.74 -0.74
N GLY A 1141 25.88 6.87 -1.56
CA GLY A 1141 25.81 6.81 -3.01
C GLY A 1141 25.30 5.46 -3.54
N GLU A 1142 25.43 4.37 -2.78
CA GLU A 1142 24.95 3.03 -3.12
C GLU A 1142 23.48 2.81 -2.75
N LEU A 1143 22.91 3.68 -1.93
CA LEU A 1143 21.50 3.60 -1.52
C LEU A 1143 20.60 3.98 -2.70
N GLN A 1144 19.49 3.26 -2.83
CA GLN A 1144 18.50 3.57 -3.85
C GLN A 1144 17.70 4.79 -3.43
N LEU A 1145 17.54 5.71 -4.39
CA LEU A 1145 16.67 6.87 -4.26
C LEU A 1145 15.25 6.49 -4.71
N ARG A 1146 14.26 6.83 -3.90
CA ARG A 1146 12.85 6.59 -4.20
C ARG A 1146 12.04 7.85 -4.00
N VAL A 1147 10.92 7.95 -4.69
CA VAL A 1147 9.91 8.96 -4.38
C VAL A 1147 9.07 8.47 -3.19
N HIS A 1148 8.55 9.39 -2.37
CA HIS A 1148 7.68 9.05 -1.25
C HIS A 1148 6.36 8.44 -1.76
N PRO A 1149 5.88 7.31 -1.20
CA PRO A 1149 4.73 6.57 -1.73
C PRO A 1149 3.42 7.37 -1.74
N ALA A 1150 3.23 8.25 -0.76
CA ALA A 1150 2.08 9.15 -0.68
C ALA A 1150 2.29 10.49 -1.41
N LEU A 1151 3.36 10.65 -2.22
CA LEU A 1151 3.51 11.85 -3.03
C LEU A 1151 2.30 12.01 -3.96
N ARG A 1152 1.80 13.23 -4.05
CA ARG A 1152 0.72 13.68 -4.91
C ARG A 1152 1.26 14.82 -5.76
N VAL A 1153 0.86 14.84 -7.03
CA VAL A 1153 1.23 15.90 -7.96
C VAL A 1153 -0.06 16.61 -8.32
N ARG A 1154 -0.25 17.82 -7.79
CA ARG A 1154 -1.38 18.65 -8.15
C ARG A 1154 -0.97 19.51 -9.34
N SER A 1155 -1.64 19.30 -10.47
CA SER A 1155 -1.47 20.11 -11.68
C SER A 1155 -2.76 20.86 -11.94
N GLU A 1156 -2.70 22.20 -11.99
CA GLU A 1156 -3.80 22.96 -12.55
C GLU A 1156 -3.69 22.93 -14.08
N VAL A 1157 -4.76 22.53 -14.77
CA VAL A 1157 -4.87 22.67 -16.22
C VAL A 1157 -6.14 23.48 -16.47
N ASP A 1158 -6.02 24.59 -17.17
CA ASP A 1158 -7.18 25.33 -17.67
C ASP A 1158 -7.95 24.44 -18.68
N LEU A 1159 -9.25 24.70 -18.87
CA LEU A 1159 -10.14 24.05 -19.82
C LEU A 1159 -9.62 24.10 -21.28
N ASP A 1160 -8.65 24.97 -21.56
CA ASP A 1160 -7.95 25.11 -22.85
C ASP A 1160 -6.67 24.25 -22.99
N GLY A 1161 -6.27 23.48 -21.96
CA GLY A 1161 -5.14 22.55 -22.04
C GLY A 1161 -3.75 23.19 -21.99
N ILE A 1162 -3.60 24.42 -21.48
CA ILE A 1162 -2.31 25.06 -21.23
C ILE A 1162 -1.85 24.73 -19.79
N GLU A 1163 -0.63 24.21 -19.63
CA GLU A 1163 -0.04 23.81 -18.33
C GLU A 1163 -0.08 24.94 -17.29
N GLY A 1164 -0.80 24.72 -16.19
CA GLY A 1164 -0.76 25.54 -14.97
C GLY A 1164 0.26 25.03 -13.95
N ARG A 1165 0.35 25.74 -12.83
CA ARG A 1165 1.33 25.53 -11.75
C ARG A 1165 1.24 24.09 -11.20
N VAL A 1166 2.40 23.44 -11.04
CA VAL A 1166 2.50 22.08 -10.49
C VAL A 1166 3.04 22.10 -9.06
N GLU A 1167 2.30 21.50 -8.13
CA GLU A 1167 2.68 21.39 -6.73
C GLU A 1167 2.77 19.93 -6.30
N LEU A 1168 3.78 19.63 -5.48
CA LEU A 1168 3.95 18.33 -4.86
C LEU A 1168 3.36 18.37 -3.46
N CYS A 1169 2.55 17.39 -3.10
CA CYS A 1169 1.96 17.26 -1.76
C CYS A 1169 2.23 15.85 -1.23
N VAL A 1170 2.44 15.71 0.07
CA VAL A 1170 2.39 14.41 0.75
C VAL A 1170 1.34 14.56 1.85
N PRO A 1171 0.10 14.06 1.67
CA PRO A 1171 -1.04 14.40 2.54
C PRO A 1171 -0.81 14.12 4.03
N ASP A 1172 -0.07 13.05 4.34
CA ASP A 1172 0.24 12.65 5.73
C ASP A 1172 1.55 13.25 6.25
N ASN A 1173 2.10 14.26 5.58
CA ASN A 1173 3.36 14.90 5.94
C ASN A 1173 3.14 16.25 6.64
N PRO A 1174 3.04 16.29 7.98
CA PRO A 1174 2.80 17.53 8.74
C PRO A 1174 3.92 18.57 8.64
N TYR A 1175 5.08 18.24 8.04
CA TYR A 1175 6.21 19.16 7.85
C TYR A 1175 6.24 19.80 6.45
N PHE A 1176 5.62 19.15 5.47
CA PHE A 1176 5.83 19.42 4.05
C PHE A 1176 4.49 19.40 3.32
N THR A 1177 3.64 20.37 3.68
CA THR A 1177 2.26 20.51 3.23
C THR A 1177 2.12 20.64 1.71
N THR A 1178 2.94 21.48 1.06
CA THR A 1178 3.06 21.54 -0.42
C THR A 1178 4.42 22.09 -0.87
N TYR A 1179 4.88 21.70 -2.06
CA TYR A 1179 6.11 22.19 -2.67
C TYR A 1179 5.90 22.56 -4.14
N PRO A 1180 6.00 23.87 -4.51
CA PRO A 1180 5.92 24.26 -5.92
C PRO A 1180 7.12 23.68 -6.66
N CYS A 1181 6.87 23.06 -7.80
CA CYS A 1181 7.90 22.38 -8.57
C CYS A 1181 7.88 22.80 -10.03
N THR A 1182 9.05 22.76 -10.66
CA THR A 1182 9.16 22.95 -12.10
C THR A 1182 8.85 21.63 -12.81
N PRO A 1183 8.40 21.64 -14.07
CA PRO A 1183 8.25 20.42 -14.87
C PRO A 1183 9.55 19.61 -14.99
N ALA A 1184 10.72 20.22 -14.77
CA ALA A 1184 12.01 19.53 -14.70
C ALA A 1184 12.15 18.71 -13.41
N ILE A 1185 11.67 19.21 -12.27
CA ILE A 1185 11.63 18.47 -11.00
C ILE A 1185 10.62 17.33 -11.09
N VAL A 1186 9.46 17.54 -11.70
CA VAL A 1186 8.47 16.47 -11.93
C VAL A 1186 9.07 15.33 -12.75
N ARG A 1187 9.75 15.67 -13.87
CA ARG A 1187 10.46 14.68 -14.70
C ARG A 1187 11.59 13.97 -13.94
N LEU A 1188 12.35 14.70 -13.13
CA LEU A 1188 13.38 14.10 -12.28
C LEU A 1188 12.79 13.11 -11.27
N LEU A 1189 11.67 13.44 -10.63
CA LEU A 1189 10.96 12.55 -9.71
C LEU A 1189 10.37 11.33 -10.43
N GLN A 1190 9.81 11.51 -11.64
CA GLN A 1190 9.36 10.41 -12.50
C GLN A 1190 10.52 9.48 -12.87
N ASP A 1191 11.66 10.03 -13.27
CA ASP A 1191 12.86 9.25 -13.59
C ASP A 1191 13.38 8.46 -12.39
N ILE A 1192 13.45 9.09 -11.21
CA ILE A 1192 13.88 8.45 -9.96
C ILE A 1192 12.89 7.34 -9.58
N HIS A 1193 11.59 7.61 -9.71
CA HIS A 1193 10.54 6.65 -9.44
C HIS A 1193 10.63 5.41 -10.35
N GLU A 1194 10.76 5.60 -11.66
CA GLU A 1194 10.83 4.53 -12.65
C GLU A 1194 12.08 3.67 -12.50
N LYS A 1195 13.22 4.31 -12.25
CA LYS A 1195 14.53 3.63 -12.29
C LYS A 1195 15.00 3.15 -10.92
N SER A 1196 14.40 3.66 -9.83
CA SER A 1196 14.90 3.49 -8.46
C SER A 1196 16.43 3.53 -8.38
N PRO A 1197 17.05 4.56 -8.98
CA PRO A 1197 18.49 4.57 -9.24
C PRO A 1197 19.26 4.71 -7.93
N ARG A 1198 20.52 4.29 -7.93
CA ARG A 1198 21.40 4.59 -6.80
C ARG A 1198 21.63 6.10 -6.75
N LEU A 1199 21.76 6.68 -5.56
CA LEU A 1199 21.95 8.12 -5.40
C LEU A 1199 23.13 8.63 -6.25
N ARG A 1200 24.23 7.88 -6.32
CA ARG A 1200 25.42 8.21 -7.14
C ARG A 1200 25.15 8.31 -8.65
N GLU A 1201 24.08 7.67 -9.15
CA GLU A 1201 23.74 7.62 -10.58
C GLU A 1201 22.95 8.86 -11.03
N VAL A 1202 22.33 9.58 -10.09
CA VAL A 1202 21.46 10.75 -10.38
C VAL A 1202 21.99 12.03 -9.78
N ILE A 1203 22.74 11.94 -8.68
CA ILE A 1203 23.30 13.12 -8.03
C ILE A 1203 24.44 13.71 -8.86
N THR A 1204 24.30 14.98 -9.20
CA THR A 1204 25.27 15.79 -9.96
C THR A 1204 25.56 17.08 -9.20
N GLU A 1205 26.60 17.80 -9.60
CA GLU A 1205 26.90 19.13 -9.04
C GLU A 1205 25.75 20.12 -9.26
N SER A 1206 24.99 19.98 -10.35
CA SER A 1206 23.87 20.88 -10.70
C SER A 1206 22.53 20.57 -10.01
N ASN A 1207 22.28 19.34 -9.56
CA ASN A 1207 21.00 18.95 -8.94
C ASN A 1207 21.13 18.44 -7.50
N GLY A 1208 22.36 18.31 -6.98
CA GLY A 1208 22.62 17.63 -5.72
C GLY A 1208 22.02 18.33 -4.50
N GLU A 1209 21.95 19.66 -4.51
CA GLU A 1209 21.25 20.40 -3.45
C GLU A 1209 19.74 20.22 -3.52
N THR A 1210 19.15 20.29 -4.71
CA THR A 1210 17.72 20.04 -4.93
C THR A 1210 17.32 18.63 -4.49
N LEU A 1211 18.10 17.60 -4.83
CA LEU A 1211 17.82 16.23 -4.39
C LEU A 1211 17.89 16.10 -2.86
N ARG A 1212 18.89 16.72 -2.22
CA ARG A 1212 18.99 16.72 -0.74
C ARG A 1212 17.84 17.47 -0.09
N ASP A 1213 17.40 18.57 -0.68
CA ASP A 1213 16.24 19.33 -0.22
C ASP A 1213 14.94 18.52 -0.36
N LEU A 1214 14.71 17.88 -1.50
CA LEU A 1214 13.57 16.97 -1.71
C LEU A 1214 13.60 15.77 -0.73
N MET A 1215 14.79 15.22 -0.44
CA MET A 1215 14.94 14.18 0.58
C MET A 1215 14.60 14.70 1.98
N ARG A 1216 15.14 15.86 2.37
CA ARG A 1216 14.83 16.49 3.67
C ARG A 1216 13.35 16.81 3.82
N LYS A 1217 12.67 17.09 2.70
CA LYS A 1217 11.22 17.32 2.61
C LYS A 1217 10.38 16.03 2.61
N GLY A 1218 11.01 14.86 2.76
CA GLY A 1218 10.30 13.58 2.70
C GLY A 1218 9.61 13.35 1.35
N ILE A 1219 10.03 14.03 0.28
CA ILE A 1219 9.56 13.78 -1.09
C ILE A 1219 10.38 12.64 -1.71
N LEU A 1220 11.64 12.51 -1.30
CA LEU A 1220 12.55 11.45 -1.69
C LEU A 1220 13.03 10.65 -0.47
N GLU A 1221 13.13 9.33 -0.62
CA GLU A 1221 13.59 8.39 0.40
C GLU A 1221 14.86 7.66 -0.03
N LEU A 1222 15.66 7.23 0.95
CA LEU A 1222 16.85 6.39 0.75
C LEU A 1222 16.64 5.00 1.35
N SER A 1223 16.89 3.95 0.56
CA SER A 1223 16.70 2.56 0.99
C SER A 1223 17.94 1.68 0.74
N VAL A 1224 18.23 0.80 1.70
CA VAL A 1224 19.31 -0.22 1.64
C VAL A 1224 18.83 -1.51 0.98
N GLN A 1225 17.52 -1.78 1.01
CA GLN A 1225 16.92 -2.95 0.38
C GLN A 1225 16.60 -2.66 -1.08
N THR A 1226 16.96 -3.56 -2.00
CA THR A 1226 16.32 -3.68 -3.31
C THR A 1226 14.90 -4.23 -3.11
N SER A 1227 14.01 -3.40 -2.58
CA SER A 1227 12.58 -3.66 -2.52
C SER A 1227 11.95 -2.61 -3.40
N ALA A 1228 11.53 -2.91 -4.62
CA ALA A 1228 10.80 -1.94 -5.43
C ALA A 1228 9.62 -1.39 -4.60
N VAL A 1229 9.70 -0.13 -4.19
CA VAL A 1229 8.57 0.62 -3.61
C VAL A 1229 8.21 1.62 -4.69
N VAL A 1230 6.98 1.53 -5.19
CA VAL A 1230 6.48 2.30 -6.33
C VAL A 1230 5.37 3.23 -5.82
N PRO A 1231 5.62 4.53 -5.65
CA PRO A 1231 4.61 5.58 -5.38
C PRO A 1231 3.52 5.78 -6.42
N THR A 1232 2.40 6.28 -5.94
CA THR A 1232 1.17 6.62 -6.68
C THR A 1232 1.26 8.03 -7.27
N VAL A 1233 0.99 8.23 -8.56
CA VAL A 1233 0.70 9.58 -9.11
C VAL A 1233 -0.82 9.73 -9.17
N GLN A 1234 -1.39 10.64 -8.36
CA GLN A 1234 -2.79 11.08 -8.49
C GLN A 1234 -2.82 12.41 -9.25
N GLU A 1235 -3.61 12.50 -10.32
CA GLU A 1235 -4.11 13.76 -10.86
C GLU A 1235 -5.52 13.98 -10.30
N GLU A 1236 -5.73 15.07 -9.57
CA GLU A 1236 -7.03 15.50 -9.06
C GLU A 1236 -7.79 16.28 -10.14
N ALA A 1237 -9.09 16.03 -10.31
CA ALA A 1237 -9.96 16.86 -11.13
C ALA A 1237 -10.36 18.13 -10.37
N SER A 1238 -10.31 19.27 -11.06
CA SER A 1238 -10.63 20.62 -10.59
C SER A 1238 -12.03 20.74 -9.97
N GLN A 1239 -12.10 20.95 -8.66
CA GLN A 1239 -13.16 21.76 -8.06
C GLN A 1239 -12.71 23.24 -8.09
N GLU A 1240 -13.61 24.18 -8.35
CA GLU A 1240 -13.33 25.61 -8.11
C GLU A 1240 -12.95 25.78 -6.63
N MET A 1241 -11.66 25.86 -6.34
CA MET A 1241 -11.13 26.18 -5.03
C MET A 1241 -10.26 27.43 -5.14
N LEU A 1242 -10.76 28.52 -4.57
CA LEU A 1242 -9.91 29.60 -4.08
C LEU A 1242 -9.03 29.01 -2.96
N VAL A 1243 -7.79 28.65 -3.28
CA VAL A 1243 -6.76 28.29 -2.30
C VAL A 1243 -5.82 29.47 -2.16
N ARG A 1244 -5.92 30.16 -1.03
CA ARG A 1244 -4.84 31.02 -0.52
C ARG A 1244 -3.88 30.12 0.25
N GLU A 1245 -2.63 30.58 0.49
CA GLU A 1245 -1.91 30.11 1.69
C GLU A 1245 -2.93 30.11 2.83
N ASP A 1246 -3.15 28.97 3.49
CA ASP A 1246 -3.74 29.06 4.82
C ASP A 1246 -2.77 29.95 5.58
N GLU A 1247 -3.18 31.19 5.84
CA GLU A 1247 -2.55 32.01 6.84
C GLU A 1247 -2.54 31.13 8.08
N THR A 1248 -1.38 30.58 8.42
CA THR A 1248 -1.23 29.77 9.62
C THR A 1248 -1.75 30.64 10.75
N LYS A 1249 -2.88 30.27 11.34
CA LYS A 1249 -3.42 31.04 12.46
C LYS A 1249 -2.33 31.07 13.51
N THR A 1250 -1.82 32.26 13.80
CA THR A 1250 -0.94 32.46 14.95
C THR A 1250 -1.62 31.80 16.14
N THR A 1251 -0.93 30.87 16.80
CA THR A 1251 -1.43 30.33 18.07
C THR A 1251 -1.67 31.52 19.00
N PRO A 1252 -2.79 31.56 19.73
CA PRO A 1252 -2.99 32.59 20.74
C PRO A 1252 -1.94 32.49 21.84
N THR A 1253 -0.83 33.20 21.67
CA THR A 1253 0.09 33.44 22.77
C THR A 1253 -0.59 34.42 23.71
N CYS A 1254 -0.99 33.88 24.86
CA CYS A 1254 -1.46 34.50 26.09
C CYS A 1254 -2.62 35.52 26.05
N LEU A 1255 -2.97 36.14 24.91
CA LEU A 1255 -4.04 37.16 24.83
C LEU A 1255 -4.62 37.42 23.43
N SER A 1256 -4.16 36.77 22.35
CA SER A 1256 -4.74 37.02 21.02
C SER A 1256 -6.16 36.43 20.83
N SER A 1257 -6.73 35.80 21.85
CA SER A 1257 -8.12 35.30 21.86
C SER A 1257 -9.18 36.38 22.08
N TYR A 1258 -8.78 37.65 22.22
CA TYR A 1258 -9.71 38.79 22.33
C TYR A 1258 -10.06 39.48 21.00
N LEU A 1259 -9.43 39.08 19.88
CA LEU A 1259 -9.63 39.71 18.56
C LEU A 1259 -10.28 38.78 17.51
N ALA A 1260 -10.87 37.65 17.92
CA ALA A 1260 -11.70 36.80 17.06
C ALA A 1260 -13.19 36.97 17.39
#